data_AF-A0A8J5IBI6-F1
#
_entry.id   AF-A0A8J5IBI6-F1
#
_cell.length_a   1.000
_cell.length_b   1.000
_cell.length_c   1.000
_cell.angle_alpha   90.00
_cell.angle_beta   90.00
_cell.angle_gamma   90.00
#
_symmetry.space_group_name_H-M   'P 1'
#
loop_
_entity.id
_entity.type
_entity.pdbx_description
1 polymer ?
#
loop_
_entity_poly.entity_id
_entity_poly.type
_entity_poly.pdbx_seq_one_letter_code
_entity_poly.pdbx_strand_id
1 'polypeptide(L)'
;MFFPPSLNFVYHVFLLFRDAETVNDAIEFVLQNFTEMNKLWVRMQHQGPTREKDKREKERSQLRDLVGKNLHVLSQIEGVDLDVYKETVLPRILEQVVNCKDDLAQHYLMDCVIQVFPDEYHLQTLETLLSAFPQLQPSVDIKTVLSQLMDRLSNYATSSTEVLPEFLQVEAFGKLSNAIGKVIEAQVDMPIVGVITLYVSLLTFTLRVHPDRLDYVDQVLGACVKKLPVKAKLEDSKATKQIVALLSAPLEKYNDIVTALKLPNYPRVMDHLDNGTKKVMAVVIIQSIMKNTTCISTADKVEALFELIKGLMKDVEGTEDDEIDEEDFKEEQNSVARLIHMLHNDDPEEMLKIIYTVRKYIILGGPRRLPFTVPSLIFSALKLVRQLQGQDGEAVGEEVSATPKKIFQILHQTIEDLLSVPSPELALRLYLQCAEAANDCDLEPIAYEFFTQAFVLYEEEVADSKAQVTAIHLIIGTLQRMNVFGVENRDTLTHKATGYSAKLLKKPDQCRAVYACSHLFWVDDQDGIKDGERVLLCLKRALRIANAAQQMANVSRGSGGPVVLFIEILNKYLYFFEKGNPQITSSILQGLIELIKTEMQSDTFASDPSADSFFASTLRYVEFQKQKGGVIGEKYEPIKI
;
A
#
# COMPACT_ATOMS: atom_id res chain seq x y z
N MET A 1 48.64 2.85 39.97
CA MET A 1 49.49 2.02 39.10
C MET A 1 49.15 0.54 39.35
N PHE A 2 47.90 0.12 39.07
CA PHE A 2 47.33 -1.10 39.66
C PHE A 2 46.80 -2.15 38.67
N PHE A 3 47.04 -2.00 37.36
CA PHE A 3 46.78 -3.08 36.41
C PHE A 3 47.95 -3.21 35.43
N PRO A 4 48.54 -4.41 35.26
CA PRO A 4 49.61 -4.61 34.30
C PRO A 4 49.07 -4.61 32.86
N PRO A 5 49.94 -4.41 31.85
CA PRO A 5 49.54 -4.35 30.45
C PRO A 5 48.92 -5.66 29.99
N SER A 6 47.86 -5.56 29.20
CA SER A 6 46.96 -6.62 28.73
C SER A 6 47.63 -7.86 28.09
N LEU A 7 48.84 -7.75 27.55
CA LEU A 7 49.58 -8.90 26.99
C LEU A 7 50.25 -9.79 28.05
N ASN A 8 50.61 -9.23 29.21
CA ASN A 8 51.26 -10.00 30.28
C ASN A 8 50.26 -10.87 31.05
N PHE A 9 48.96 -10.55 31.02
CA PHE A 9 47.94 -11.31 31.75
C PHE A 9 47.69 -12.68 31.12
N VAL A 10 47.55 -12.75 29.80
CA VAL A 10 47.40 -14.03 29.08
C VAL A 10 48.66 -14.88 29.24
N TYR A 11 49.85 -14.27 29.16
CA TYR A 11 51.13 -14.96 29.37
C TYR A 11 51.33 -15.45 30.81
N HIS A 12 50.90 -14.69 31.82
CA HIS A 12 50.99 -15.14 33.23
C HIS A 12 49.99 -16.24 33.56
N VAL A 13 48.77 -16.17 33.02
CA VAL A 13 47.78 -17.25 33.13
C VAL A 13 48.30 -18.50 32.42
N PHE A 14 48.87 -18.37 31.22
CA PHE A 14 49.51 -19.50 30.51
C PHE A 14 50.72 -20.10 31.25
N LEU A 15 51.53 -19.26 31.93
CA LEU A 15 52.68 -19.72 32.72
C LEU A 15 52.25 -20.39 34.04
N LEU A 16 51.12 -19.99 34.63
CA LEU A 16 50.53 -20.64 35.82
C LEU A 16 49.72 -21.90 35.49
N PHE A 17 49.17 -22.00 34.26
CA PHE A 17 48.58 -23.25 33.74
C PHE A 17 49.58 -24.41 33.71
N ARG A 18 50.88 -24.13 33.78
CA ARG A 18 51.94 -25.13 33.86
C ARG A 18 52.04 -25.80 35.24
N ASP A 19 51.47 -25.20 36.28
CA ASP A 19 51.46 -25.71 37.67
C ASP A 19 50.10 -26.32 38.09
N ALA A 20 49.08 -26.31 37.23
CA ALA A 20 47.79 -26.97 37.50
C ALA A 20 47.88 -28.47 37.16
N GLU A 21 47.67 -29.34 38.15
CA GLU A 21 47.73 -30.80 37.94
C GLU A 21 46.48 -31.34 37.21
N THR A 22 45.34 -30.64 37.27
CA THR A 22 44.10 -31.00 36.56
C THR A 22 43.38 -29.79 35.95
N VAL A 23 42.50 -30.03 34.97
CA VAL A 23 41.61 -29.00 34.37
C VAL A 23 40.73 -28.34 35.43
N ASN A 24 40.29 -29.09 36.44
CA ASN A 24 39.46 -28.57 37.53
C ASN A 24 40.22 -27.54 38.38
N ASP A 25 41.52 -27.73 38.62
CA ASP A 25 42.34 -26.76 39.36
C ASP A 25 42.47 -25.44 38.59
N ALA A 26 42.58 -25.53 37.25
CA ALA A 26 42.62 -24.37 36.39
C ALA A 26 41.28 -23.60 36.39
N ILE A 27 40.15 -24.31 36.33
CA ILE A 27 38.81 -23.71 36.43
C ILE A 27 38.64 -23.01 37.78
N GLU A 28 38.99 -23.67 38.88
CA GLU A 28 38.91 -23.12 40.23
C GLU A 28 39.77 -21.87 40.38
N PHE A 29 41.00 -21.91 39.85
CA PHE A 29 41.91 -20.76 39.87
C PHE A 29 41.32 -19.55 39.13
N VAL A 30 40.79 -19.75 37.92
CA VAL A 30 40.22 -18.65 37.13
C VAL A 30 38.94 -18.11 37.76
N LEU A 31 38.09 -18.97 38.34
CA LEU A 31 36.89 -18.55 39.09
C LEU A 31 37.24 -17.77 40.36
N GLN A 32 38.29 -18.17 41.08
CA GLN A 32 38.80 -17.44 42.23
C GLN A 32 39.35 -16.07 41.82
N ASN A 33 40.11 -16.02 40.73
CA ASN A 33 40.62 -14.76 40.20
C ASN A 33 39.50 -13.83 39.71
N PHE A 34 38.49 -14.37 39.02
CA PHE A 34 37.28 -13.65 38.65
C PHE A 34 36.57 -13.05 39.87
N THR A 35 36.40 -13.83 40.93
CA THR A 35 35.77 -13.40 42.19
C THR A 35 36.53 -12.24 42.82
N GLU A 36 37.85 -12.34 42.95
CA GLU A 36 38.66 -11.27 43.55
C GLU A 36 38.73 -10.02 42.66
N MET A 37 38.83 -10.18 41.34
CA MET A 37 38.79 -9.07 40.39
C MET A 37 37.44 -8.34 40.41
N ASN A 38 36.32 -9.07 40.49
CA ASN A 38 34.99 -8.47 40.61
C ASN A 38 34.85 -7.69 41.93
N LYS A 39 35.30 -8.27 43.05
CA LYS A 39 35.31 -7.57 44.36
C LYS A 39 36.14 -6.29 44.32
N LEU A 40 37.34 -6.33 43.72
CA LEU A 40 38.18 -5.15 43.55
C LEU A 40 37.48 -4.10 42.69
N TRP A 41 36.87 -4.51 41.58
CA TRP A 41 36.18 -3.62 40.67
C TRP A 41 34.95 -2.94 41.30
N VAL A 42 34.18 -3.65 42.11
CA VAL A 42 33.06 -3.07 42.90
C VAL A 42 33.58 -2.19 44.04
N ARG A 43 34.70 -2.55 44.68
CA ARG A 43 35.32 -1.72 45.71
C ARG A 43 35.76 -0.37 45.17
N MET A 44 36.19 -0.29 43.90
CA MET A 44 36.54 0.98 43.25
C MET A 44 35.38 1.97 43.24
N GLN A 45 34.12 1.53 43.22
CA GLN A 45 32.97 2.44 43.29
C GLN A 45 32.95 3.28 44.58
N HIS A 46 33.42 2.67 45.67
CA HIS A 46 33.36 3.21 47.04
C HIS A 46 34.68 3.85 47.50
N GLN A 47 35.72 3.84 46.67
CA GLN A 47 37.01 4.43 47.00
C GLN A 47 37.03 5.93 46.69
N GLY A 48 37.41 6.75 47.66
CA GLY A 48 37.62 8.19 47.48
C GLY A 48 36.37 9.06 47.66
N PRO A 49 36.50 10.39 47.45
CA PRO A 49 35.45 11.37 47.73
C PRO A 49 34.21 11.21 46.82
N THR A 50 33.01 11.50 47.33
CA THR A 50 31.75 11.39 46.57
C THR A 50 31.72 12.26 45.31
N ARG A 51 32.44 13.40 45.31
CA ARG A 51 32.53 14.33 44.16
C ARG A 51 33.19 13.71 42.92
N GLU A 52 33.97 12.64 43.08
CA GLU A 52 34.68 11.98 41.98
C GLU A 52 33.94 10.74 41.45
N LYS A 53 32.68 10.51 41.86
CA LYS A 53 31.88 9.35 41.47
C LYS A 53 31.81 9.15 39.95
N ASP A 54 31.49 10.19 39.19
CA ASP A 54 31.37 10.11 37.72
C ASP A 54 32.70 9.78 37.04
N LYS A 55 33.81 10.29 37.59
CA LYS A 55 35.16 9.97 37.09
C LYS A 55 35.48 8.50 37.34
N ARG A 56 35.13 7.97 38.51
CA ARG A 56 35.31 6.55 38.84
C ARG A 56 34.44 5.64 38.00
N GLU A 57 33.20 6.00 37.71
CA GLU A 57 32.35 5.20 36.81
C GLU A 57 32.94 5.10 35.40
N LYS A 58 33.53 6.18 34.88
CA LYS A 58 34.27 6.14 33.60
C LYS A 58 35.51 5.25 33.67
N GLU A 59 36.32 5.36 34.71
CA GLU A 59 37.51 4.52 34.90
C GLU A 59 37.12 3.04 35.08
N ARG A 60 36.08 2.76 35.87
CA ARG A 60 35.52 1.40 36.05
C ARG A 60 35.02 0.83 34.73
N SER A 61 34.35 1.64 33.92
CA SER A 61 33.89 1.23 32.58
C SER A 61 35.06 0.88 31.66
N GLN A 62 36.18 1.62 31.71
CA GLN A 62 37.39 1.27 30.94
C GLN A 62 38.07 -0.02 31.41
N LEU A 63 37.95 -0.36 32.70
CA LEU A 63 38.59 -1.53 33.30
C LEU A 63 37.72 -2.80 33.27
N ARG A 64 36.46 -2.70 32.85
CA ARG A 64 35.51 -3.84 32.83
C ARG A 64 36.05 -5.04 32.04
N ASP A 65 36.75 -4.77 30.94
CA ASP A 65 37.35 -5.79 30.06
C ASP A 65 38.38 -6.66 30.77
N LEU A 66 39.02 -6.17 31.83
CA LEU A 66 39.96 -6.96 32.62
C LEU A 66 39.23 -8.04 33.44
N VAL A 67 38.04 -7.73 33.94
CA VAL A 67 37.19 -8.70 34.63
C VAL A 67 36.60 -9.68 33.62
N GLY A 68 36.05 -9.18 32.51
CA GLY A 68 35.46 -10.00 31.44
C GLY A 68 36.43 -10.97 30.77
N LYS A 69 37.73 -10.63 30.70
CA LYS A 69 38.78 -11.56 30.22
C LYS A 69 38.85 -12.86 31.00
N ASN A 70 38.50 -12.89 32.29
CA ASN A 70 38.46 -14.15 33.03
C ASN A 70 37.36 -15.07 32.49
N LEU A 71 36.20 -14.52 32.17
CA LEU A 71 35.11 -15.27 31.54
C LEU A 71 35.52 -15.77 30.15
N HIS A 72 36.22 -14.92 29.38
CA HIS A 72 36.76 -15.31 28.09
C HIS A 72 37.76 -16.47 28.19
N VAL A 73 38.69 -16.41 29.16
CA VAL A 73 39.61 -17.51 29.42
C VAL A 73 38.85 -18.78 29.77
N LEU A 74 37.84 -18.72 30.65
CA LEU A 74 37.01 -19.90 31.00
C LEU A 74 36.35 -20.55 29.78
N SER A 75 35.90 -19.76 28.80
CA SER A 75 35.32 -20.31 27.55
C SER A 75 36.32 -20.98 26.63
N GLN A 76 37.62 -20.72 26.81
CA GLN A 76 38.71 -21.26 25.98
C GLN A 76 39.42 -22.46 26.62
N ILE A 77 39.11 -22.81 27.88
CA ILE A 77 39.73 -23.95 28.55
C ILE A 77 39.21 -25.24 27.90
N GLU A 78 40.10 -25.98 27.23
CA GLU A 78 39.83 -27.33 26.77
C GLU A 78 39.53 -28.24 27.97
N GLY A 79 38.27 -28.68 28.09
CA GLY A 79 37.75 -29.47 29.21
C GLY A 79 36.64 -28.80 30.02
N VAL A 80 36.27 -27.55 29.71
CA VAL A 80 34.97 -26.99 30.12
C VAL A 80 33.89 -27.49 29.16
N ASP A 81 33.47 -28.74 29.36
CA ASP A 81 32.32 -29.30 28.68
C ASP A 81 30.99 -28.75 29.24
N LEU A 82 29.88 -29.17 28.64
CA LEU A 82 28.55 -28.72 29.04
C LEU A 82 28.23 -29.05 30.50
N ASP A 83 28.64 -30.22 30.99
CA ASP A 83 28.35 -30.68 32.34
C ASP A 83 29.11 -29.86 33.38
N VAL A 84 30.42 -29.64 33.15
CA VAL A 84 31.25 -28.78 33.99
C VAL A 84 30.75 -27.33 33.99
N TYR A 85 30.30 -26.84 32.83
CA TYR A 85 29.72 -25.51 32.73
C TYR A 85 28.44 -25.38 33.56
N LYS A 86 27.53 -26.35 33.43
CA LYS A 86 26.23 -26.39 34.08
C LYS A 86 26.32 -26.56 35.59
N GLU A 87 27.18 -27.45 36.06
CA GLU A 87 27.25 -27.81 37.49
C GLU A 87 28.17 -26.89 38.28
N THR A 88 29.23 -26.36 37.67
CA THR A 88 30.30 -25.66 38.41
C THR A 88 30.49 -24.21 37.95
N VAL A 89 30.73 -23.98 36.65
CA VAL A 89 31.18 -22.66 36.16
C VAL A 89 30.06 -21.62 36.21
N LEU A 90 28.91 -21.89 35.59
CA LEU A 90 27.81 -20.94 35.52
C LEU A 90 27.24 -20.59 36.91
N PRO A 91 26.92 -21.56 37.80
CA PRO A 91 26.39 -21.23 39.12
C PRO A 91 27.31 -20.31 39.93
N ARG A 92 28.63 -20.54 39.89
CA ARG A 92 29.60 -19.72 40.61
C ARG A 92 29.74 -18.31 40.01
N ILE A 93 29.69 -18.19 38.68
CA ILE A 93 29.68 -16.86 38.04
C ILE A 93 28.43 -16.10 38.45
N LEU A 94 27.25 -16.73 38.33
CA LEU A 94 25.96 -16.10 38.68
C LEU A 94 25.87 -15.72 40.15
N GLU A 95 26.41 -16.54 41.06
CA GLU A 95 26.49 -16.22 42.47
C GLU A 95 27.26 -14.90 42.70
N GLN A 96 28.40 -14.71 42.02
CA GLN A 96 29.16 -13.46 42.13
C GLN A 96 28.43 -12.27 41.51
N VAL A 97 27.73 -12.47 40.39
CA VAL A 97 26.95 -11.41 39.73
C VAL A 97 25.79 -10.96 40.60
N VAL A 98 25.01 -11.88 41.15
CA VAL A 98 23.86 -11.54 42.02
C VAL A 98 24.33 -10.89 43.32
N ASN A 99 25.38 -11.43 43.95
CA ASN A 99 25.86 -10.95 45.25
C ASN A 99 26.64 -9.63 45.19
N CYS A 100 27.14 -9.21 44.02
CA CYS A 100 27.95 -7.99 43.94
C CYS A 100 27.14 -6.70 44.13
N LYS A 101 25.83 -6.74 43.87
CA LYS A 101 24.88 -5.63 44.09
C LYS A 101 25.35 -4.27 43.52
N ASP A 102 26.03 -4.31 42.37
CA ASP A 102 26.53 -3.13 41.66
C ASP A 102 26.01 -3.10 40.23
N ASP A 103 25.36 -1.99 39.85
CA ASP A 103 24.61 -1.88 38.59
C ASP A 103 25.47 -2.06 37.35
N LEU A 104 26.64 -1.41 37.32
CA LEU A 104 27.59 -1.48 36.21
C LEU A 104 28.13 -2.91 36.07
N ALA A 105 28.48 -3.54 37.20
CA ALA A 105 29.02 -4.88 37.21
C ALA A 105 27.99 -5.92 36.78
N GLN A 106 26.77 -5.85 37.31
CA GLN A 106 25.70 -6.77 36.97
C GLN A 106 25.33 -6.70 35.49
N HIS A 107 25.18 -5.49 34.94
CA HIS A 107 24.89 -5.30 33.52
C HIS A 107 25.98 -5.90 32.63
N TYR A 108 27.25 -5.52 32.87
CA TYR A 108 28.36 -5.94 32.04
C TYR A 108 28.66 -7.44 32.15
N LEU A 109 28.63 -8.00 33.36
CA LEU A 109 28.97 -9.41 33.56
C LEU A 109 27.92 -10.33 32.97
N MET A 110 26.62 -9.99 33.07
CA MET A 110 25.57 -10.78 32.42
C MET A 110 25.70 -10.71 30.89
N ASP A 111 25.93 -9.53 30.31
CA ASP A 111 26.18 -9.38 28.88
C ASP A 111 27.43 -10.17 28.45
N CYS A 112 28.51 -10.13 29.25
CA CYS A 112 29.73 -10.87 28.98
C CYS A 112 29.50 -12.39 29.02
N VAL A 113 28.73 -12.92 29.99
CA VAL A 113 28.32 -14.33 30.01
C VAL A 113 27.59 -14.69 28.72
N ILE A 114 26.61 -13.88 28.32
CA ILE A 114 25.84 -14.12 27.09
C ILE A 114 26.75 -14.10 25.86
N GLN A 115 27.72 -13.18 25.76
CA GLN A 115 28.59 -13.02 24.59
C GLN A 115 29.71 -14.07 24.49
N VAL A 116 30.26 -14.48 25.63
CA VAL A 116 31.49 -15.28 25.65
C VAL A 116 31.22 -16.78 25.50
N PHE A 117 30.16 -17.30 26.15
CA PHE A 117 29.88 -18.74 26.13
C PHE A 117 29.05 -19.17 24.89
N PRO A 118 29.15 -20.43 24.46
CA PRO A 118 28.42 -20.96 23.30
C PRO A 118 26.89 -20.99 23.47
N ASP A 119 26.16 -20.99 22.35
CA ASP A 119 24.69 -21.00 22.33
C ASP A 119 24.07 -22.28 22.92
N GLU A 120 24.70 -23.42 22.66
CA GLU A 120 24.30 -24.73 23.19
C GLU A 120 24.32 -24.74 24.73
N TYR A 121 25.33 -24.09 25.32
CA TYR A 121 25.47 -24.00 26.77
C TYR A 121 24.33 -23.15 27.33
N HIS A 122 24.07 -21.98 26.72
CA HIS A 122 22.95 -21.10 27.12
C HIS A 122 21.61 -21.81 27.03
N LEU A 123 21.38 -22.62 25.99
CA LEU A 123 20.13 -23.37 25.83
C LEU A 123 19.95 -24.40 26.95
N GLN A 124 20.98 -25.19 27.24
CA GLN A 124 20.92 -26.27 28.24
C GLN A 124 20.92 -25.75 29.69
N THR A 125 21.47 -24.55 29.93
CA THR A 125 21.47 -23.89 31.24
C THR A 125 20.47 -22.74 31.36
N LEU A 126 19.51 -22.65 30.44
CA LEU A 126 18.61 -21.51 30.30
C LEU A 126 17.86 -21.21 31.60
N GLU A 127 17.40 -22.23 32.32
CA GLU A 127 16.69 -22.07 33.59
C GLU A 127 17.56 -21.42 34.67
N THR A 128 18.79 -21.91 34.84
CA THR A 128 19.76 -21.39 35.79
C THR A 128 20.11 -19.94 35.47
N LEU A 129 20.39 -19.64 34.21
CA LEU A 129 20.70 -18.28 33.72
C LEU A 129 19.52 -17.33 33.95
N LEU A 130 18.30 -17.74 33.58
CA LEU A 130 17.10 -16.92 33.70
C LEU A 130 16.71 -16.65 35.16
N SER A 131 17.01 -17.57 36.08
CA SER A 131 16.73 -17.41 37.51
C SER A 131 17.53 -16.28 38.18
N ALA A 132 18.66 -15.87 37.59
CA ALA A 132 19.50 -14.79 38.12
C ALA A 132 18.93 -13.39 37.82
N PHE A 133 18.24 -13.20 36.70
CA PHE A 133 17.76 -11.88 36.28
C PHE A 133 16.84 -11.19 37.31
N PRO A 134 15.82 -11.85 37.90
CA PRO A 134 14.98 -11.21 38.91
C PRO A 134 15.72 -10.81 40.20
N GLN A 135 16.94 -11.31 40.41
CA GLN A 135 17.75 -11.05 41.61
C GLN A 135 18.73 -9.87 41.42
N LEU A 136 18.85 -9.35 40.20
CA LEU A 136 19.70 -8.19 39.90
C LEU A 136 19.09 -6.91 40.49
N GLN A 137 19.91 -5.87 40.64
CA GLN A 137 19.43 -4.58 41.12
C GLN A 137 18.37 -3.98 40.17
N PRO A 138 17.32 -3.34 40.69
CA PRO A 138 16.25 -2.77 39.85
C PRO A 138 16.71 -1.71 38.85
N SER A 139 17.84 -1.04 39.13
CA SER A 139 18.47 -0.03 38.27
C SER A 139 19.27 -0.60 37.11
N VAL A 140 19.53 -1.92 37.09
CA VAL A 140 20.23 -2.58 35.98
C VAL A 140 19.33 -2.60 34.75
N ASP A 141 19.92 -2.31 33.58
CA ASP A 141 19.23 -2.39 32.29
C ASP A 141 19.06 -3.85 31.84
N ILE A 142 18.21 -4.59 32.57
CA ILE A 142 17.91 -6.00 32.33
C ILE A 142 17.29 -6.20 30.95
N LYS A 143 16.50 -5.23 30.47
CA LYS A 143 15.83 -5.32 29.17
C LYS A 143 16.83 -5.62 28.06
N THR A 144 17.98 -4.93 28.06
CA THR A 144 18.95 -4.98 26.96
C THR A 144 19.65 -6.32 26.96
N VAL A 145 20.09 -6.76 28.13
CA VAL A 145 20.78 -8.04 28.33
C VAL A 145 19.87 -9.21 27.98
N LEU A 146 18.62 -9.20 28.45
CA LEU A 146 17.68 -10.29 28.18
C LEU A 146 17.23 -10.30 26.70
N SER A 147 17.12 -9.12 26.07
CA SER A 147 16.86 -9.03 24.62
C SER A 147 18.02 -9.59 23.81
N GLN A 148 19.28 -9.29 24.17
CA GLN A 148 20.47 -9.86 23.53
C GLN A 148 20.52 -11.38 23.63
N LEU A 149 20.15 -11.96 24.79
CA LEU A 149 20.06 -13.41 24.94
C LEU A 149 19.01 -14.00 23.97
N MET A 150 17.81 -13.42 23.92
CA MET A 150 16.75 -13.88 23.02
C MET A 150 17.14 -13.74 21.55
N ASP A 151 17.76 -12.62 21.15
CA ASP A 151 18.25 -12.40 19.78
C ASP A 151 19.32 -13.42 19.40
N ARG A 152 20.26 -13.69 20.32
CA ARG A 152 21.31 -14.67 20.12
C ARG A 152 20.76 -16.08 19.93
N LEU A 153 19.86 -16.53 20.81
CA LEU A 153 19.17 -17.82 20.68
C LEU A 153 18.31 -17.89 19.41
N SER A 154 17.66 -16.80 19.04
CA SER A 154 16.89 -16.69 17.80
C SER A 154 17.75 -16.87 16.55
N ASN A 155 18.94 -16.27 16.53
CA ASN A 155 19.90 -16.40 15.44
C ASN A 155 20.49 -17.82 15.39
N TYR A 156 20.72 -18.44 16.54
CA TYR A 156 21.16 -19.83 16.63
C TYR A 156 20.14 -20.79 16.03
N ALA A 157 18.86 -20.68 16.41
CA ALA A 157 17.78 -21.48 15.82
C ALA A 157 17.58 -21.26 14.31
N THR A 158 17.88 -20.05 13.81
CA THR A 158 17.81 -19.76 12.37
C THR A 158 19.00 -20.35 11.60
N SER A 159 20.18 -20.36 12.21
CA SER A 159 21.42 -20.84 11.57
C SER A 159 21.52 -22.37 11.57
N SER A 160 20.97 -23.00 12.61
CA SER A 160 21.03 -24.45 12.82
C SER A 160 19.62 -24.99 13.04
N THR A 161 18.93 -25.38 11.95
CA THR A 161 17.55 -25.91 12.06
C THR A 161 17.48 -27.26 12.77
N GLU A 162 18.60 -27.99 12.86
CA GLU A 162 18.73 -29.28 13.55
C GLU A 162 18.52 -29.18 15.07
N VAL A 163 18.74 -28.01 15.68
CA VAL A 163 18.58 -27.80 17.13
C VAL A 163 17.17 -27.36 17.53
N LEU A 164 16.27 -27.09 16.58
CA LEU A 164 14.87 -26.72 16.88
C LEU A 164 14.14 -27.71 17.81
N PRO A 165 14.33 -29.05 17.69
CA PRO A 165 13.76 -30.00 18.64
C PRO A 165 14.27 -29.82 20.07
N GLU A 166 15.52 -29.40 20.25
CA GLU A 166 16.09 -29.16 21.58
C GLU A 166 15.43 -27.96 22.27
N PHE A 167 15.13 -26.90 21.51
CA PHE A 167 14.37 -25.76 22.03
C PHE A 167 13.00 -26.15 22.58
N LEU A 168 12.33 -27.11 21.92
CA LEU A 168 11.06 -27.68 22.38
C LEU A 168 11.27 -28.54 23.63
N GLN A 169 12.30 -29.40 23.65
CA GLN A 169 12.59 -30.27 24.81
C GLN A 169 12.92 -29.47 26.07
N VAL A 170 13.63 -28.36 25.94
CA VAL A 170 13.99 -27.48 27.07
C VAL A 170 12.84 -26.53 27.46
N GLU A 171 11.72 -26.55 26.73
CA GLU A 171 10.59 -25.62 26.91
C GLU A 171 11.03 -24.15 26.92
N ALA A 172 11.94 -23.79 26.01
CA ALA A 172 12.64 -22.51 26.01
C ALA A 172 11.67 -21.31 26.03
N PHE A 173 10.59 -21.38 25.25
CA PHE A 173 9.53 -20.37 25.26
C PHE A 173 8.89 -20.19 26.65
N GLY A 174 8.49 -21.29 27.30
CA GLY A 174 7.86 -21.25 28.62
C GLY A 174 8.79 -20.67 29.68
N LYS A 175 10.08 -21.04 29.64
CA LYS A 175 11.11 -20.52 30.54
C LYS A 175 11.35 -19.03 30.33
N LEU A 176 11.51 -18.57 29.08
CA LEU A 176 11.68 -17.16 28.74
C LEU A 176 10.46 -16.32 29.11
N SER A 177 9.25 -16.79 28.80
CA SER A 177 8.00 -16.10 29.12
C SER A 177 7.83 -15.92 30.62
N ASN A 178 8.07 -16.98 31.41
CA ASN A 178 8.00 -16.92 32.88
C ASN A 178 9.09 -15.99 33.46
N ALA A 179 10.31 -16.05 32.93
CA ALA A 179 11.40 -15.19 33.36
C ALA A 179 11.09 -13.70 33.11
N ILE A 180 10.57 -13.34 31.93
CA ILE A 180 10.12 -11.98 31.62
C ILE A 180 9.05 -11.53 32.60
N GLY A 181 8.05 -12.38 32.89
CA GLY A 181 7.03 -12.09 33.90
C GLY A 181 7.62 -11.75 35.27
N LYS A 182 8.54 -12.60 35.76
CA LYS A 182 9.23 -12.39 37.05
C LYS A 182 10.12 -11.15 37.06
N VAL A 183 10.82 -10.86 35.96
CA VAL A 183 11.67 -9.65 35.83
C VAL A 183 10.81 -8.39 35.89
N ILE A 184 9.68 -8.37 35.19
CA ILE A 184 8.75 -7.23 35.22
C ILE A 184 8.17 -7.04 36.64
N GLU A 185 7.90 -8.12 37.37
CA GLU A 185 7.43 -8.05 38.76
C GLU A 185 8.52 -7.57 39.74
N ALA A 186 9.78 -7.96 39.50
CA ALA A 186 10.92 -7.55 40.33
C ALA A 186 11.34 -6.08 40.08
N GLN A 187 11.19 -5.58 38.85
CA GLN A 187 11.51 -4.19 38.49
C GLN A 187 10.25 -3.30 38.46
N VAL A 188 9.81 -2.85 39.63
CA VAL A 188 8.60 -2.01 39.80
C VAL A 188 8.64 -0.71 38.98
N ASP A 189 9.84 -0.13 38.81
CA ASP A 189 10.04 1.14 38.10
C ASP A 189 10.41 0.96 36.61
N MET A 190 10.24 -0.25 36.03
CA MET A 190 10.55 -0.48 34.62
C MET A 190 9.62 0.36 33.72
N PRO A 191 10.17 1.19 32.80
CA PRO A 191 9.37 1.91 31.83
C PRO A 191 8.58 0.96 30.91
N ILE A 192 7.37 1.36 30.51
CA ILE A 192 6.50 0.57 29.61
C ILE A 192 7.22 0.21 28.31
N VAL A 193 8.05 1.11 27.77
CA VAL A 193 8.91 0.84 26.59
C VAL A 193 9.78 -0.41 26.82
N GLY A 194 10.36 -0.56 28.01
CA GLY A 194 11.19 -1.70 28.36
C GLY A 194 10.40 -3.00 28.41
N VAL A 195 9.21 -2.97 29.01
CA VAL A 195 8.29 -4.11 29.04
C VAL A 195 7.91 -4.55 27.62
N ILE A 196 7.53 -3.61 26.74
CA ILE A 196 7.17 -3.91 25.35
C ILE A 196 8.38 -4.46 24.60
N THR A 197 9.58 -3.89 24.80
CA THR A 197 10.82 -4.35 24.14
C THR A 197 11.12 -5.81 24.46
N LEU A 198 10.89 -6.24 25.71
CA LEU A 198 11.04 -7.64 26.11
C LEU A 198 10.04 -8.55 25.39
N TYR A 199 8.77 -8.12 25.28
CA TYR A 199 7.76 -8.89 24.53
C TYR A 199 8.02 -8.90 23.01
N VAL A 200 8.56 -7.83 22.42
CA VAL A 200 9.00 -7.78 21.02
C VAL A 200 10.10 -8.80 20.78
N SER A 201 11.08 -8.86 21.68
CA SER A 201 12.20 -9.81 21.59
C SER A 201 11.70 -11.26 21.77
N LEU A 202 10.79 -11.50 22.72
CA LEU A 202 10.15 -12.81 22.92
C LEU A 202 9.31 -13.22 21.72
N LEU A 203 8.57 -12.30 21.11
CA LEU A 203 7.77 -12.57 19.92
C LEU A 203 8.67 -12.90 18.73
N THR A 204 9.74 -12.14 18.53
CA THR A 204 10.73 -12.38 17.47
C THR A 204 11.38 -13.75 17.62
N PHE A 205 11.74 -14.14 18.85
CA PHE A 205 12.19 -15.48 19.17
C PHE A 205 11.13 -16.53 18.81
N THR A 206 9.89 -16.34 19.27
CA THR A 206 8.79 -17.29 19.02
C THR A 206 8.54 -17.48 17.53
N LEU A 207 8.54 -16.41 16.73
CA LEU A 207 8.33 -16.47 15.29
C LEU A 207 9.46 -17.17 14.53
N ARG A 208 10.68 -17.21 15.08
CA ARG A 208 11.83 -17.89 14.47
C ARG A 208 11.94 -19.34 14.91
N VAL A 209 11.71 -19.64 16.18
CA VAL A 209 11.87 -20.98 16.76
C VAL A 209 10.61 -21.83 16.62
N HIS A 210 9.44 -21.22 16.72
CA HIS A 210 8.12 -21.88 16.68
C HIS A 210 7.17 -21.21 15.69
N PRO A 211 7.47 -21.22 14.37
CA PRO A 211 6.66 -20.55 13.37
C PRO A 211 5.22 -21.08 13.31
N ASP A 212 4.98 -22.36 13.60
CA ASP A 212 3.63 -22.95 13.47
C ASP A 212 2.76 -22.76 14.73
N ARG A 213 3.31 -22.23 15.83
CA ARG A 213 2.65 -22.12 17.13
C ARG A 213 2.02 -20.75 17.32
N LEU A 214 0.86 -20.55 16.68
CA LEU A 214 0.06 -19.33 16.81
C LEU A 214 -0.43 -19.08 18.25
N ASP A 215 -0.59 -20.14 19.04
CA ASP A 215 -0.94 -20.08 20.46
C ASP A 215 0.13 -19.35 21.29
N TYR A 216 1.41 -19.58 21.01
CA TYR A 216 2.50 -18.86 21.66
C TYR A 216 2.54 -17.40 21.27
N VAL A 217 2.33 -17.09 19.98
CA VAL A 217 2.23 -15.71 19.49
C VAL A 217 1.09 -14.97 20.19
N ASP A 218 -0.11 -15.57 20.25
CA ASP A 218 -1.26 -14.96 20.92
C ASP A 218 -1.03 -14.81 22.43
N GLN A 219 -0.34 -15.75 23.07
CA GLN A 219 0.03 -15.67 24.49
C GLN A 219 0.95 -14.48 24.76
N VAL A 220 1.93 -14.21 23.89
CA VAL A 220 2.82 -13.04 24.01
C VAL A 220 2.04 -11.74 23.86
N LEU A 221 1.16 -11.65 22.85
CA LEU A 221 0.30 -10.50 22.67
C LEU A 221 -0.63 -10.29 23.88
N GLY A 222 -1.24 -11.36 24.39
CA GLY A 222 -2.10 -11.31 25.57
C GLY A 222 -1.35 -10.92 26.86
N ALA A 223 -0.10 -11.37 27.02
CA ALA A 223 0.76 -10.95 28.12
C ALA A 223 1.13 -9.46 28.03
N CYS A 224 1.37 -8.96 26.82
CA CYS A 224 1.59 -7.54 26.57
C CYS A 224 0.35 -6.71 26.93
N VAL A 225 -0.85 -7.10 26.47
CA VAL A 225 -2.13 -6.42 26.78
C VAL A 225 -2.34 -6.29 28.29
N LYS A 226 -2.07 -7.34 29.07
CA LYS A 226 -2.23 -7.31 30.54
C LYS A 226 -1.34 -6.29 31.25
N LYS A 227 -0.19 -5.94 30.65
CA LYS A 227 0.77 -4.98 31.21
C LYS A 227 0.59 -3.57 30.62
N LEU A 228 -0.20 -3.42 29.56
CA LEU A 228 -0.54 -2.11 29.01
C LEU A 228 -1.57 -1.39 29.91
N PRO A 229 -1.50 -0.05 29.99
CA PRO A 229 -2.46 0.71 30.78
C PRO A 229 -3.90 0.55 30.23
N VAL A 230 -4.83 0.20 31.12
CA VAL A 230 -6.23 -0.12 30.78
C VAL A 230 -7.01 1.08 30.25
N LYS A 231 -6.58 2.33 30.54
CA LYS A 231 -7.34 3.55 30.23
C LYS A 231 -6.53 4.72 29.64
N ALA A 232 -5.21 4.64 29.63
CA ALA A 232 -4.36 5.71 29.08
C ALA A 232 -3.83 5.27 27.71
N LYS A 233 -4.02 6.11 26.69
CA LYS A 233 -3.33 5.95 25.40
C LYS A 233 -1.84 6.15 25.63
N LEU A 234 -1.01 5.41 24.90
CA LEU A 234 0.44 5.55 25.00
C LEU A 234 0.87 6.87 24.34
N GLU A 235 1.35 7.81 25.14
CA GLU A 235 1.89 9.09 24.65
C GLU A 235 3.40 9.01 24.32
N ASP A 236 4.11 8.01 24.86
CA ASP A 236 5.55 7.85 24.61
C ASP A 236 5.81 7.32 23.19
N SER A 237 6.34 8.19 22.32
CA SER A 237 6.75 7.86 20.95
C SER A 237 7.66 6.62 20.86
N LYS A 238 8.52 6.36 21.85
CA LYS A 238 9.39 5.17 21.84
C LYS A 238 8.59 3.90 22.13
N ALA A 239 7.61 3.94 23.03
CA ALA A 239 6.74 2.80 23.33
C ALA A 239 5.90 2.46 22.11
N THR A 240 5.34 3.48 21.47
CA THR A 240 4.54 3.37 20.26
C THR A 240 5.31 2.68 19.13
N LYS A 241 6.56 3.08 18.87
CA LYS A 241 7.43 2.41 17.88
C LYS A 241 7.66 0.93 18.19
N GLN A 242 7.79 0.57 19.46
CA GLN A 242 7.96 -0.83 19.87
C GLN A 242 6.67 -1.64 19.69
N ILE A 243 5.49 -1.06 19.92
CA ILE A 243 4.22 -1.76 19.62
C ILE A 243 4.02 -1.94 18.12
N VAL A 244 4.39 -0.94 17.32
CA VAL A 244 4.39 -1.08 15.86
C VAL A 244 5.29 -2.26 15.46
N ALA A 245 6.51 -2.35 16.00
CA ALA A 245 7.39 -3.50 15.76
C ALA A 245 6.77 -4.84 16.22
N LEU A 246 6.11 -4.86 17.38
CA LEU A 246 5.41 -6.04 17.92
C LEU A 246 4.33 -6.55 16.97
N LEU A 247 3.51 -5.65 16.41
CA LEU A 247 2.40 -6.00 15.53
C LEU A 247 2.86 -6.28 14.09
N SER A 248 3.95 -5.64 13.63
CA SER A 248 4.53 -5.89 12.31
C SER A 248 5.22 -7.25 12.22
N ALA A 249 5.85 -7.74 13.29
CA ALA A 249 6.63 -8.97 13.24
C ALA A 249 5.83 -10.21 12.76
N PRO A 250 4.60 -10.48 13.24
CA PRO A 250 3.76 -11.55 12.68
C PRO A 250 3.39 -11.32 11.22
N LEU A 251 3.11 -10.07 10.82
CA LEU A 251 2.72 -9.72 9.45
C LEU A 251 3.85 -9.92 8.45
N GLU A 252 5.10 -9.78 8.87
CA GLU A 252 6.29 -10.01 8.03
C GLU A 252 6.64 -11.50 7.92
N LYS A 253 6.33 -12.29 8.96
CA LYS A 253 6.72 -13.71 9.00
C LYS A 253 5.70 -14.63 8.33
N TYR A 254 4.40 -14.35 8.48
CA TYR A 254 3.34 -15.19 7.92
C TYR A 254 2.99 -14.75 6.50
N ASN A 255 3.03 -15.70 5.55
CA ASN A 255 2.59 -15.46 4.17
C ASN A 255 1.07 -15.20 4.09
N ASP A 256 0.30 -15.87 4.95
CA ASP A 256 -1.12 -15.63 5.10
C ASP A 256 -1.37 -14.65 6.26
N ILE A 257 -1.63 -13.40 5.90
CA ILE A 257 -1.93 -12.33 6.86
C ILE A 257 -3.23 -12.63 7.62
N VAL A 258 -4.16 -13.37 7.02
CA VAL A 258 -5.41 -13.77 7.67
C VAL A 258 -5.13 -14.58 8.94
N THR A 259 -4.06 -15.37 8.98
CA THR A 259 -3.64 -16.10 10.19
C THR A 259 -3.22 -15.16 11.32
N ALA A 260 -2.50 -14.09 11.00
CA ALA A 260 -2.12 -13.07 11.99
C ALA A 260 -3.35 -12.27 12.46
N LEU A 261 -4.28 -11.95 11.55
CA LEU A 261 -5.50 -11.20 11.87
C LEU A 261 -6.50 -12.02 12.71
N LYS A 262 -6.43 -13.35 12.66
CA LYS A 262 -7.27 -14.25 13.49
C LYS A 262 -6.82 -14.31 14.96
N LEU A 263 -5.66 -13.75 15.31
CA LEU A 263 -5.17 -13.78 16.68
C LEU A 263 -6.08 -12.93 17.58
N PRO A 264 -6.72 -13.51 18.61
CA PRO A 264 -7.75 -12.81 19.39
C PRO A 264 -7.21 -11.62 20.20
N ASN A 265 -5.92 -11.64 20.58
CA ASN A 265 -5.31 -10.52 21.28
C ASN A 265 -4.72 -9.45 20.34
N TYR A 266 -4.64 -9.69 19.03
CA TYR A 266 -4.12 -8.69 18.08
C TYR A 266 -4.99 -7.41 18.02
N PRO A 267 -6.32 -7.49 17.85
CA PRO A 267 -7.19 -6.30 17.91
C PRO A 267 -7.10 -5.59 19.27
N ARG A 268 -6.93 -6.35 20.36
CA ARG A 268 -6.85 -5.80 21.72
C ARG A 268 -5.61 -4.94 21.91
N VAL A 269 -4.45 -5.34 21.36
CA VAL A 269 -3.25 -4.49 21.36
C VAL A 269 -3.50 -3.23 20.54
N MET A 270 -4.17 -3.36 19.39
CA MET A 270 -4.48 -2.24 18.51
C MET A 270 -5.40 -1.21 19.18
N ASP A 271 -6.32 -1.64 20.07
CA ASP A 271 -7.23 -0.73 20.78
C ASP A 271 -6.50 0.27 21.70
N HIS A 272 -5.34 -0.10 22.25
CA HIS A 272 -4.51 0.75 23.11
C HIS A 272 -3.72 1.83 22.36
N LEU A 273 -3.67 1.76 21.02
CA LEU A 273 -2.96 2.73 20.19
C LEU A 273 -3.76 4.04 20.04
N ASP A 274 -3.03 5.14 19.91
CA ASP A 274 -3.57 6.42 19.46
C ASP A 274 -3.97 6.39 17.97
N ASN A 275 -4.69 7.40 17.53
CA ASN A 275 -5.26 7.42 16.18
C ASN A 275 -4.18 7.49 15.10
N GLY A 276 -3.10 8.25 15.34
CA GLY A 276 -1.99 8.37 14.40
C GLY A 276 -1.30 7.02 14.20
N THR A 277 -1.00 6.32 15.29
CA THR A 277 -0.37 4.99 15.19
C THR A 277 -1.29 3.93 14.60
N LYS A 278 -2.60 4.01 14.84
CA LYS A 278 -3.58 3.13 14.17
C LYS A 278 -3.53 3.30 12.65
N LYS A 279 -3.38 4.53 12.14
CA LYS A 279 -3.20 4.78 10.71
C LYS A 279 -1.90 4.18 10.18
N VAL A 280 -0.78 4.39 10.87
CA VAL A 280 0.52 3.80 10.50
C VAL A 280 0.42 2.27 10.42
N MET A 281 -0.18 1.64 11.43
CA MET A 281 -0.37 0.19 11.42
C MET A 281 -1.30 -0.28 10.30
N ALA A 282 -2.37 0.46 10.02
CA ALA A 282 -3.26 0.13 8.91
C ALA A 282 -2.53 0.17 7.56
N VAL A 283 -1.66 1.16 7.34
CA VAL A 283 -0.79 1.22 6.14
C VAL A 283 0.15 0.02 6.08
N VAL A 284 0.79 -0.36 7.19
CA VAL A 284 1.68 -1.54 7.26
C VAL A 284 0.92 -2.83 6.92
N ILE A 285 -0.29 -3.02 7.45
CA ILE A 285 -1.15 -4.16 7.12
C ILE A 285 -1.43 -4.19 5.61
N ILE A 286 -1.84 -3.07 5.02
CA ILE A 286 -2.11 -2.98 3.57
C ILE A 286 -0.85 -3.31 2.77
N GLN A 287 0.30 -2.74 3.12
CA GLN A 287 1.57 -2.99 2.43
C GLN A 287 1.99 -4.46 2.53
N SER A 288 1.78 -5.11 3.67
CA SER A 288 2.05 -6.55 3.82
C SER A 288 1.15 -7.37 2.89
N ILE A 289 -0.16 -7.04 2.82
CA ILE A 289 -1.11 -7.73 1.90
C ILE A 289 -0.67 -7.57 0.45
N MET A 290 -0.23 -6.37 0.06
CA MET A 290 0.26 -6.11 -1.29
C MET A 290 1.56 -6.88 -1.59
N LYS A 291 2.50 -6.90 -0.64
CA LYS A 291 3.82 -7.56 -0.81
C LYS A 291 3.69 -9.07 -0.98
N ASN A 292 2.79 -9.70 -0.22
CA ASN A 292 2.59 -11.15 -0.26
C ASN A 292 1.54 -11.57 -1.30
N THR A 293 0.91 -10.62 -2.01
CA THR A 293 -0.18 -10.86 -2.96
C THR A 293 -1.31 -11.71 -2.35
N THR A 294 -1.59 -11.54 -1.05
CA THR A 294 -2.56 -12.35 -0.33
C THR A 294 -3.99 -11.95 -0.74
N CYS A 295 -4.74 -12.85 -1.36
CA CYS A 295 -6.15 -12.62 -1.68
C CYS A 295 -7.04 -12.87 -0.46
N ILE A 296 -7.92 -11.92 -0.16
CA ILE A 296 -8.90 -12.06 0.92
C ILE A 296 -10.24 -12.45 0.29
N SER A 297 -10.65 -13.68 0.58
CA SER A 297 -11.71 -14.36 -0.18
C SER A 297 -13.07 -14.45 0.50
N THR A 298 -13.28 -13.97 1.72
CA THR A 298 -14.58 -14.14 2.40
C THR A 298 -15.03 -12.84 3.06
N ALA A 299 -16.34 -12.57 3.04
CA ALA A 299 -16.91 -11.34 3.58
C ALA A 299 -16.54 -11.10 5.06
N ASP A 300 -16.55 -12.14 5.90
CA ASP A 300 -16.18 -12.05 7.33
C ASP A 300 -14.74 -11.59 7.54
N LYS A 301 -13.81 -12.06 6.68
CA LYS A 301 -12.40 -11.65 6.72
C LYS A 301 -12.23 -10.20 6.28
N VAL A 302 -13.01 -9.77 5.30
CA VAL A 302 -13.02 -8.37 4.84
C VAL A 302 -13.54 -7.46 5.95
N GLU A 303 -14.62 -7.85 6.64
CA GLU A 303 -15.18 -7.11 7.78
C GLU A 303 -14.16 -6.99 8.91
N ALA A 304 -13.50 -8.10 9.28
CA ALA A 304 -12.45 -8.08 10.30
C ALA A 304 -11.26 -7.19 9.91
N LEU A 305 -10.82 -7.22 8.64
CA LEU A 305 -9.76 -6.34 8.15
C LEU A 305 -10.20 -4.87 8.20
N PHE A 306 -11.41 -4.57 7.77
CA PHE A 306 -11.93 -3.20 7.69
C PHE A 306 -12.13 -2.58 9.08
N GLU A 307 -12.47 -3.38 10.08
CA GLU A 307 -12.47 -2.94 11.49
C GLU A 307 -11.08 -2.56 12.00
N LEU A 308 -10.02 -3.22 11.52
CA LEU A 308 -8.64 -2.89 11.89
C LEU A 308 -8.13 -1.63 11.20
N ILE A 309 -8.51 -1.44 9.92
CA ILE A 309 -8.10 -0.27 9.13
C ILE A 309 -9.10 0.89 9.20
N LYS A 310 -10.10 0.83 10.10
CA LYS A 310 -11.16 1.84 10.20
C LYS A 310 -10.65 3.27 10.37
N GLY A 311 -9.47 3.45 10.96
CA GLY A 311 -8.83 4.77 11.11
C GLY A 311 -8.37 5.42 9.80
N LEU A 312 -8.18 4.63 8.73
CA LEU A 312 -7.95 5.15 7.36
C LEU A 312 -9.27 5.38 6.62
N MET A 313 -10.31 4.64 6.98
CA MET A 313 -11.61 4.65 6.30
C MET A 313 -12.55 5.72 6.79
N LYS A 314 -12.56 6.06 8.09
CA LYS A 314 -13.46 7.05 8.68
C LYS A 314 -12.67 8.07 9.49
N ASP A 315 -13.09 9.32 9.45
CA ASP A 315 -12.57 10.33 10.36
C ASP A 315 -12.87 9.94 11.81
N VAL A 316 -11.82 9.95 12.62
CA VAL A 316 -11.96 9.71 14.05
C VAL A 316 -12.32 11.04 14.71
N GLU A 317 -13.35 11.05 15.55
CA GLU A 317 -13.78 12.27 16.26
C GLU A 317 -12.60 12.89 17.02
N GLY A 318 -12.35 14.19 16.78
CA GLY A 318 -11.29 14.96 17.43
C GLY A 318 -9.98 15.13 16.64
N THR A 319 -9.94 14.78 15.35
CA THR A 319 -8.83 15.14 14.46
C THR A 319 -9.12 16.51 13.84
N GLU A 320 -8.33 17.54 14.16
CA GLU A 320 -8.45 18.85 13.51
C GLU A 320 -8.01 18.73 12.05
N ASP A 321 -8.87 19.17 11.11
CA ASP A 321 -8.67 19.04 9.65
C ASP A 321 -7.44 19.82 9.14
N ASP A 322 -6.92 20.77 9.93
CA ASP A 322 -5.89 21.74 9.54
C ASP A 322 -4.45 21.20 9.62
N GLU A 323 -4.21 19.99 10.16
CA GLU A 323 -2.87 19.39 10.30
C GLU A 323 -2.58 18.21 9.34
N ILE A 324 -3.50 17.88 8.43
CA ILE A 324 -3.36 16.71 7.55
C ILE A 324 -2.60 17.10 6.27
N ASP A 325 -1.43 16.50 6.05
CA ASP A 325 -0.73 16.60 4.77
C ASP A 325 -1.58 15.96 3.65
N GLU A 326 -1.93 16.77 2.65
CA GLU A 326 -2.74 16.37 1.50
C GLU A 326 -2.07 15.29 0.64
N GLU A 327 -0.73 15.25 0.57
CA GLU A 327 -0.01 14.20 -0.15
C GLU A 327 -0.08 12.88 0.61
N ASP A 328 0.22 12.89 1.91
CA ASP A 328 0.13 11.70 2.77
C ASP A 328 -1.29 11.13 2.78
N PHE A 329 -2.31 11.99 2.88
CA PHE A 329 -3.70 11.57 2.82
C PHE A 329 -4.04 10.89 1.49
N LYS A 330 -3.55 11.43 0.36
CA LYS A 330 -3.76 10.80 -0.96
C LYS A 330 -3.06 9.45 -1.04
N GLU A 331 -1.85 9.32 -0.51
CA GLU A 331 -1.14 8.03 -0.47
C GLU A 331 -1.86 6.99 0.38
N GLU A 332 -2.37 7.40 1.55
CA GLU A 332 -3.21 6.57 2.42
C GLU A 332 -4.45 6.07 1.66
N GLN A 333 -5.21 6.97 1.03
CA GLN A 333 -6.43 6.60 0.31
C GLN A 333 -6.15 5.77 -0.94
N ASN A 334 -5.06 6.03 -1.65
CA ASN A 334 -4.61 5.20 -2.76
C ASN A 334 -4.23 3.79 -2.31
N SER A 335 -3.69 3.64 -1.10
CA SER A 335 -3.40 2.33 -0.51
C SER A 335 -4.67 1.55 -0.21
N VAL A 336 -5.71 2.20 0.30
CA VAL A 336 -7.05 1.59 0.49
C VAL A 336 -7.68 1.21 -0.86
N ALA A 337 -7.57 2.06 -1.88
CA ALA A 337 -8.06 1.75 -3.22
C ALA A 337 -7.36 0.51 -3.83
N ARG A 338 -6.05 0.37 -3.62
CA ARG A 338 -5.30 -0.83 -4.03
C ARG A 338 -5.73 -2.07 -3.25
N LEU A 339 -5.99 -1.94 -1.95
CA LEU A 339 -6.48 -3.05 -1.13
C LEU A 339 -7.77 -3.64 -1.69
N ILE A 340 -8.71 -2.81 -2.16
CA ILE A 340 -9.99 -3.27 -2.72
C ILE A 340 -9.78 -4.22 -3.91
N HIS A 341 -8.70 -4.07 -4.68
CA HIS A 341 -8.37 -4.97 -5.78
C HIS A 341 -7.78 -6.32 -5.34
N MET A 342 -7.35 -6.46 -4.08
CA MET A 342 -6.90 -7.74 -3.50
C MET A 342 -8.03 -8.54 -2.86
N LEU A 343 -9.23 -7.96 -2.79
CA LEU A 343 -10.43 -8.64 -2.32
C LEU A 343 -11.04 -9.38 -3.52
N HIS A 344 -10.90 -10.70 -3.55
CA HIS A 344 -11.35 -11.53 -4.67
C HIS A 344 -11.78 -12.91 -4.18
N ASN A 345 -12.90 -13.39 -4.72
CA ASN A 345 -13.34 -14.77 -4.62
C ASN A 345 -13.80 -15.25 -6.01
N ASP A 346 -13.51 -16.50 -6.33
CA ASP A 346 -13.94 -17.15 -7.57
C ASP A 346 -15.44 -17.48 -7.57
N ASP A 347 -16.05 -17.63 -6.39
CA ASP A 347 -17.49 -17.77 -6.25
C ASP A 347 -18.19 -16.42 -6.40
N PRO A 348 -19.09 -16.24 -7.39
CA PRO A 348 -19.72 -14.95 -7.65
C PRO A 348 -20.65 -14.50 -6.52
N GLU A 349 -21.26 -15.42 -5.77
CA GLU A 349 -22.13 -15.07 -4.64
C GLU A 349 -21.33 -14.51 -3.47
N GLU A 350 -20.24 -15.18 -3.09
CA GLU A 350 -19.34 -14.69 -2.05
C GLU A 350 -18.65 -13.38 -2.47
N MET A 351 -18.28 -13.24 -3.75
CA MET A 351 -17.74 -11.98 -4.27
C MET A 351 -18.77 -10.84 -4.19
N LEU A 352 -20.05 -11.11 -4.45
CA LEU A 352 -21.12 -10.13 -4.27
C LEU A 352 -21.26 -9.72 -2.79
N LYS A 353 -21.18 -10.67 -1.84
CA LYS A 353 -21.17 -10.34 -0.40
C LYS A 353 -19.98 -9.47 -0.03
N ILE A 354 -18.79 -9.76 -0.56
CA ILE A 354 -17.60 -8.92 -0.38
C ILE A 354 -17.88 -7.49 -0.87
N ILE A 355 -18.45 -7.32 -2.07
CA ILE A 355 -18.81 -6.00 -2.62
C ILE A 355 -19.80 -5.26 -1.69
N TYR A 356 -20.81 -5.94 -1.15
CA TYR A 356 -21.74 -5.34 -0.17
C TYR A 356 -21.03 -4.89 1.11
N THR A 357 -20.15 -5.72 1.67
CA THR A 357 -19.37 -5.38 2.85
C THR A 357 -18.45 -4.19 2.58
N VAL A 358 -17.75 -4.19 1.45
CA VAL A 358 -16.86 -3.08 1.07
C VAL A 358 -17.65 -1.78 0.91
N ARG A 359 -18.81 -1.82 0.24
CA ARG A 359 -19.70 -0.67 0.08
C ARG A 359 -20.16 -0.11 1.43
N LYS A 360 -20.60 -0.98 2.35
CA LYS A 360 -21.07 -0.61 3.70
C LYS A 360 -20.04 0.27 4.43
N TYR A 361 -18.76 -0.08 4.33
CA TYR A 361 -17.70 0.66 5.02
C TYR A 361 -17.24 1.91 4.26
N ILE A 362 -17.15 1.88 2.93
CA ILE A 362 -16.69 3.03 2.13
C ILE A 362 -17.64 4.23 2.27
N ILE A 363 -18.95 4.00 2.23
CA ILE A 363 -19.96 5.09 2.33
C ILE A 363 -19.85 5.84 3.65
N LEU A 364 -19.46 5.14 4.73
CA LEU A 364 -19.28 5.75 6.05
C LEU A 364 -18.01 6.61 6.16
N GLY A 365 -17.14 6.61 5.15
CA GLY A 365 -15.83 7.25 5.20
C GLY A 365 -15.81 8.76 4.93
N GLY A 366 -16.91 9.32 4.45
CA GLY A 366 -17.06 10.77 4.23
C GLY A 366 -16.56 11.26 2.87
N PRO A 367 -16.85 12.52 2.52
CA PRO A 367 -16.77 13.03 1.16
C PRO A 367 -15.34 13.12 0.59
N ARG A 368 -14.32 13.31 1.43
CA ARG A 368 -12.90 13.39 0.98
C ARG A 368 -12.36 12.05 0.49
N ARG A 369 -12.88 10.92 0.98
CA ARG A 369 -12.37 9.55 0.70
C ARG A 369 -13.10 8.85 -0.44
N LEU A 370 -14.37 9.17 -0.66
CA LEU A 370 -15.20 8.55 -1.70
C LEU A 370 -14.56 8.65 -3.10
N PRO A 371 -13.97 9.78 -3.53
CA PRO A 371 -13.37 9.89 -4.87
C PRO A 371 -12.24 8.88 -5.15
N PHE A 372 -11.56 8.39 -4.11
CA PHE A 372 -10.45 7.43 -4.25
C PHE A 372 -10.92 5.98 -4.20
N THR A 373 -11.84 5.68 -3.29
CA THR A 373 -12.25 4.31 -2.98
C THR A 373 -13.41 3.82 -3.85
N VAL A 374 -14.37 4.68 -4.19
CA VAL A 374 -15.54 4.33 -5.03
C VAL A 374 -15.14 3.81 -6.41
N PRO A 375 -14.21 4.43 -7.16
CA PRO A 375 -13.79 3.91 -8.46
C PRO A 375 -13.25 2.47 -8.37
N SER A 376 -12.43 2.18 -7.36
CA SER A 376 -11.85 0.84 -7.19
C SER A 376 -12.92 -0.23 -6.91
N LEU A 377 -13.95 0.12 -6.12
CA LEU A 377 -15.11 -0.75 -5.87
C LEU A 377 -15.90 -0.98 -7.16
N ILE A 378 -16.17 0.08 -7.94
CA ILE A 378 -16.92 -0.01 -9.19
C ILE A 378 -16.19 -0.92 -10.17
N PHE A 379 -14.89 -0.72 -10.38
CA PHE A 379 -14.12 -1.59 -11.27
C PHE A 379 -14.03 -3.04 -10.77
N SER A 380 -14.01 -3.27 -9.46
CA SER A 380 -14.08 -4.62 -8.89
C SER A 380 -15.43 -5.29 -9.21
N ALA A 381 -16.53 -4.56 -9.03
CA ALA A 381 -17.87 -5.05 -9.37
C ALA A 381 -18.05 -5.27 -10.89
N LEU A 382 -17.51 -4.41 -11.74
CA LEU A 382 -17.55 -4.58 -13.20
C LEU A 382 -16.74 -5.80 -13.67
N LYS A 383 -15.66 -6.18 -12.97
CA LYS A 383 -14.96 -7.44 -13.22
C LYS A 383 -15.87 -8.64 -12.94
N LEU A 384 -16.63 -8.61 -11.85
CA LEU A 384 -17.62 -9.66 -11.54
C LEU A 384 -18.71 -9.73 -12.62
N VAL A 385 -19.21 -8.60 -13.12
CA VAL A 385 -20.17 -8.58 -14.24
C VAL A 385 -19.62 -9.30 -15.47
N ARG A 386 -18.36 -9.02 -15.85
CA ARG A 386 -17.70 -9.67 -16.99
C ARG A 386 -17.48 -11.18 -16.79
N GLN A 387 -17.22 -11.60 -15.55
CA GLN A 387 -17.11 -13.03 -15.23
C GLN A 387 -18.45 -13.75 -15.39
N LEU A 388 -19.56 -13.12 -14.98
CA LEU A 388 -20.90 -13.69 -15.11
C LEU A 388 -21.32 -13.83 -16.58
N GLN A 389 -20.96 -12.89 -17.46
CA GLN A 389 -21.20 -13.00 -18.91
C GLN A 389 -20.47 -14.20 -19.55
N GLY A 390 -19.27 -14.54 -19.06
CA GLY A 390 -18.50 -15.68 -19.58
C GLY A 390 -19.06 -17.06 -19.17
N GLN A 391 -20.02 -17.09 -18.26
CA GLN A 391 -20.58 -18.31 -17.66
C GLN A 391 -22.02 -18.61 -18.13
N ASP A 392 -22.49 -18.02 -19.23
CA ASP A 392 -23.81 -18.30 -19.85
C ASP A 392 -23.91 -19.73 -20.45
N GLY A 393 -23.79 -20.73 -19.58
CA GLY A 393 -24.35 -22.06 -19.73
C GLY A 393 -25.36 -22.26 -18.59
N GLU A 394 -26.65 -22.26 -18.95
CA GLU A 394 -27.84 -22.54 -18.14
C GLU A 394 -27.59 -23.01 -16.69
N ALA A 395 -27.51 -22.08 -15.74
CA ALA A 395 -27.70 -22.39 -14.33
C ALA A 395 -29.19 -22.33 -13.99
N VAL A 396 -29.89 -23.46 -14.20
CA VAL A 396 -31.23 -23.71 -13.66
C VAL A 396 -31.09 -23.94 -12.16
N GLY A 397 -31.47 -22.94 -11.37
CA GLY A 397 -31.55 -23.04 -9.91
C GLY A 397 -32.20 -21.79 -9.32
N GLU A 398 -33.42 -21.95 -8.82
CA GLU A 398 -34.16 -20.90 -8.12
C GLU A 398 -33.47 -20.52 -6.80
N GLU A 399 -33.50 -19.21 -6.54
CA GLU A 399 -33.13 -18.48 -5.31
C GLU A 399 -31.62 -18.14 -5.10
N VAL A 400 -31.32 -16.83 -5.26
CA VAL A 400 -30.10 -16.09 -4.85
C VAL A 400 -28.89 -16.07 -5.81
N SER A 401 -29.07 -16.31 -7.11
CA SER A 401 -27.97 -16.05 -8.05
C SER A 401 -27.53 -14.56 -8.07
N ALA A 402 -26.21 -14.33 -8.08
CA ALA A 402 -25.61 -13.03 -8.32
C ALA A 402 -25.84 -12.62 -9.78
N THR A 403 -26.92 -11.88 -10.05
CA THR A 403 -27.24 -11.43 -11.41
C THR A 403 -26.58 -10.09 -11.73
N PRO A 404 -26.17 -9.84 -13.00
CA PRO A 404 -25.65 -8.54 -13.44
C PRO A 404 -26.56 -7.36 -13.07
N LYS A 405 -27.89 -7.53 -13.14
CA LYS A 405 -28.88 -6.50 -12.78
C LYS A 405 -28.76 -6.03 -11.32
N LYS A 406 -28.58 -6.95 -10.38
CA LYS A 406 -28.36 -6.62 -8.95
C LYS A 406 -27.04 -5.85 -8.77
N ILE A 407 -25.99 -6.26 -9.47
CA ILE A 407 -24.69 -5.58 -9.41
C ILE A 407 -24.82 -4.15 -9.93
N PHE A 408 -25.46 -3.94 -11.09
CA PHE A 408 -25.72 -2.61 -11.62
C PHE A 408 -26.56 -1.74 -10.69
N GLN A 409 -27.57 -2.30 -10.01
CA GLN A 409 -28.35 -1.56 -9.01
C GLN A 409 -27.46 -1.04 -7.86
N ILE A 410 -26.54 -1.88 -7.36
CA ILE A 410 -25.58 -1.48 -6.32
C ILE A 410 -24.63 -0.40 -6.87
N LEU A 411 -24.15 -0.55 -8.10
CA LEU A 411 -23.28 0.44 -8.73
C LEU A 411 -23.98 1.79 -8.87
N HIS A 412 -25.25 1.80 -9.29
CA HIS A 412 -26.04 3.02 -9.37
C HIS A 412 -26.13 3.72 -8.02
N GLN A 413 -26.56 3.01 -6.97
CA GLN A 413 -26.65 3.54 -5.61
C GLN A 413 -25.30 4.07 -5.10
N THR A 414 -24.20 3.38 -5.42
CA THR A 414 -22.85 3.78 -4.99
C THR A 414 -22.39 5.06 -5.70
N ILE A 415 -22.75 5.25 -6.97
CA ILE A 415 -22.44 6.48 -7.71
C ILE A 415 -23.36 7.62 -7.23
N GLU A 416 -24.62 7.35 -6.89
CA GLU A 416 -25.51 8.33 -6.25
C GLU A 416 -24.94 8.83 -4.92
N ASP A 417 -24.42 7.93 -4.08
CA ASP A 417 -23.75 8.31 -2.83
C ASP A 417 -22.53 9.23 -3.08
N LEU A 418 -21.82 9.02 -4.19
CA LEU A 418 -20.70 9.88 -4.62
C LEU A 418 -21.14 11.28 -5.07
N LEU A 419 -22.39 11.48 -5.49
CA LEU A 419 -22.91 12.81 -5.88
C LEU A 419 -22.99 13.78 -4.70
N SER A 420 -22.94 13.29 -3.46
CA SER A 420 -22.77 14.14 -2.27
C SER A 420 -21.42 14.89 -2.24
N VAL A 421 -20.48 14.51 -3.11
CA VAL A 421 -19.13 15.07 -3.20
C VAL A 421 -19.03 15.94 -4.46
N PRO A 422 -18.37 17.12 -4.41
CA PRO A 422 -18.18 18.00 -5.56
C PRO A 422 -17.14 17.44 -6.56
N SER A 423 -17.40 16.25 -7.13
CA SER A 423 -16.57 15.58 -8.13
C SER A 423 -17.39 15.07 -9.33
N PRO A 424 -18.18 15.94 -9.99
CA PRO A 424 -19.16 15.53 -11.00
C PRO A 424 -18.52 14.86 -12.22
N GLU A 425 -17.30 15.24 -12.58
CA GLU A 425 -16.57 14.60 -13.69
C GLU A 425 -16.24 13.13 -13.41
N LEU A 426 -15.94 12.78 -12.16
CA LEU A 426 -15.64 11.41 -11.77
C LEU A 426 -16.91 10.55 -11.87
N ALA A 427 -18.00 11.03 -11.27
CA ALA A 427 -19.29 10.36 -11.34
C ALA A 427 -19.77 10.16 -12.79
N LEU A 428 -19.61 11.17 -13.66
CA LEU A 428 -19.91 11.06 -15.08
C LEU A 428 -19.10 9.95 -15.77
N ARG A 429 -17.78 9.89 -15.54
CA ARG A 429 -16.92 8.83 -16.11
C ARG A 429 -17.37 7.45 -15.63
N LEU A 430 -17.73 7.32 -14.35
CA LEU A 430 -18.19 6.06 -13.76
C LEU A 430 -19.53 5.62 -14.36
N TYR A 431 -20.49 6.53 -14.53
CA TYR A 431 -21.74 6.24 -15.21
C TYR A 431 -21.54 5.77 -16.65
N LEU A 432 -20.65 6.42 -17.41
CA LEU A 432 -20.33 5.99 -18.78
C LEU A 432 -19.68 4.60 -18.82
N GLN A 433 -18.80 4.28 -17.87
CA GLN A 433 -18.19 2.94 -17.78
C GLN A 433 -19.21 1.87 -17.39
N CYS A 434 -20.14 2.16 -16.47
CA CYS A 434 -21.25 1.26 -16.15
C CYS A 434 -22.18 1.06 -17.34
N ALA A 435 -22.42 2.09 -18.14
CA ALA A 435 -23.22 1.99 -19.36
C ALA A 435 -22.55 1.12 -20.44
N GLU A 436 -21.22 1.25 -20.62
CA GLU A 436 -20.44 0.39 -21.54
C GLU A 436 -20.51 -1.08 -21.08
N ALA A 437 -20.36 -1.36 -19.79
CA ALA A 437 -20.51 -2.71 -19.28
C ALA A 437 -21.94 -3.27 -19.39
N ALA A 438 -22.96 -2.42 -19.22
CA ALA A 438 -24.36 -2.81 -19.41
C ALA A 438 -24.68 -3.07 -20.89
N ASN A 439 -24.02 -2.33 -21.80
CA ASN A 439 -24.07 -2.59 -23.24
C ASN A 439 -23.52 -3.98 -23.57
N ASP A 440 -22.38 -4.36 -22.99
CA ASP A 440 -21.81 -5.69 -23.19
C ASP A 440 -22.72 -6.82 -22.65
N CYS A 441 -23.63 -6.52 -21.71
CA CYS A 441 -24.61 -7.46 -21.15
C CYS A 441 -25.95 -7.50 -21.93
N ASP A 442 -26.08 -6.76 -23.02
CA ASP A 442 -27.35 -6.55 -23.73
C ASP A 442 -28.49 -6.01 -22.84
N LEU A 443 -28.17 -5.23 -21.80
CA LEU A 443 -29.14 -4.66 -20.86
C LEU A 443 -29.51 -3.22 -21.21
N GLU A 444 -30.28 -3.05 -22.29
CA GLU A 444 -30.66 -1.73 -22.83
C GLU A 444 -31.22 -0.75 -21.78
N PRO A 445 -32.21 -1.12 -20.93
CA PRO A 445 -32.82 -0.16 -20.01
C PRO A 445 -31.84 0.39 -18.98
N ILE A 446 -30.92 -0.47 -18.51
CA ILE A 446 -29.91 -0.11 -17.51
C ILE A 446 -28.84 0.78 -18.16
N ALA A 447 -28.39 0.42 -19.37
CA ALA A 447 -27.45 1.23 -20.12
C ALA A 447 -28.02 2.63 -20.42
N TYR A 448 -29.32 2.71 -20.75
CA TYR A 448 -30.01 3.96 -21.02
C TYR A 448 -30.12 4.82 -19.77
N GLU A 449 -30.50 4.23 -18.62
CA GLU A 449 -30.58 4.92 -17.34
C GLU A 449 -29.23 5.55 -16.96
N PHE A 450 -28.14 4.78 -16.96
CA PHE A 450 -26.80 5.31 -16.68
C PHE A 450 -26.40 6.44 -17.64
N PHE A 451 -26.72 6.34 -18.93
CA PHE A 451 -26.45 7.40 -19.89
C PHE A 451 -27.28 8.67 -19.61
N THR A 452 -28.54 8.51 -19.22
CA THR A 452 -29.38 9.66 -18.88
C THR A 452 -28.87 10.38 -17.64
N GLN A 453 -28.42 9.65 -16.61
CA GLN A 453 -27.78 10.25 -15.43
C GLN A 453 -26.48 10.98 -15.79
N ALA A 454 -25.66 10.42 -16.68
CA ALA A 454 -24.46 11.10 -17.17
C ALA A 454 -24.79 12.42 -17.90
N PHE A 455 -25.90 12.47 -18.66
CA PHE A 455 -26.37 13.71 -19.29
C PHE A 455 -26.88 14.75 -18.29
N VAL A 456 -27.60 14.32 -17.25
CA VAL A 456 -28.06 15.20 -16.17
C VAL A 456 -26.86 15.84 -15.47
N LEU A 457 -25.85 15.05 -15.09
CA LEU A 457 -24.62 15.59 -14.48
C LEU A 457 -23.89 16.58 -15.39
N TYR A 458 -23.83 16.28 -16.69
CA TYR A 458 -23.22 17.19 -17.66
C TYR A 458 -23.95 18.55 -17.71
N GLU A 459 -25.28 18.55 -17.62
CA GLU A 459 -26.10 19.76 -17.72
C GLU A 459 -26.13 20.58 -16.43
N GLU A 460 -26.22 19.92 -15.29
CA GLU A 460 -26.46 20.57 -13.99
C GLU A 460 -25.18 20.88 -13.21
N GLU A 461 -24.18 19.98 -13.24
CA GLU A 461 -23.04 20.02 -12.31
C GLU A 461 -21.70 20.38 -12.99
N VAL A 462 -21.52 20.05 -14.28
CA VAL A 462 -20.25 20.33 -15.00
C VAL A 462 -20.23 21.77 -15.53
N ALA A 463 -19.77 22.72 -14.71
CA ALA A 463 -19.72 24.14 -15.06
C ALA A 463 -18.44 24.57 -15.81
N ASP A 464 -17.29 23.93 -15.57
CA ASP A 464 -16.02 24.34 -16.18
C ASP A 464 -15.99 24.06 -17.69
N SER A 465 -15.58 25.05 -18.49
CA SER A 465 -15.61 24.94 -19.96
C SER A 465 -14.66 23.87 -20.50
N LYS A 466 -13.52 23.57 -19.87
CA LYS A 466 -12.62 22.51 -20.33
C LYS A 466 -13.14 21.14 -19.91
N ALA A 467 -13.71 21.04 -18.71
CA ALA A 467 -14.38 19.85 -18.21
C ALA A 467 -15.57 19.47 -19.10
N GLN A 468 -16.41 20.42 -19.49
CA GLN A 468 -17.53 20.21 -20.43
C GLN A 468 -17.04 19.64 -21.76
N VAL A 469 -15.97 20.20 -22.33
CA VAL A 469 -15.39 19.70 -23.58
C VAL A 469 -14.90 18.26 -23.40
N THR A 470 -14.23 17.94 -22.31
CA THR A 470 -13.76 16.57 -22.06
C THR A 470 -14.94 15.62 -21.87
N ALA A 471 -15.93 15.99 -21.07
CA ALA A 471 -17.11 15.20 -20.78
C ALA A 471 -17.92 14.91 -22.05
N ILE A 472 -18.17 15.90 -22.91
CA ILE A 472 -18.95 15.67 -24.13
C ILE A 472 -18.22 14.76 -25.11
N HIS A 473 -16.89 14.85 -25.22
CA HIS A 473 -16.12 13.92 -26.06
C HIS A 473 -16.16 12.49 -25.51
N LEU A 474 -16.14 12.31 -24.19
CA LEU A 474 -16.32 10.99 -23.56
C LEU A 474 -17.73 10.44 -23.79
N ILE A 475 -18.77 11.28 -23.66
CA ILE A 475 -20.16 10.89 -23.98
C ILE A 475 -20.27 10.45 -25.44
N ILE A 476 -19.75 11.23 -26.38
CA ILE A 476 -19.77 10.90 -27.82
C ILE A 476 -19.00 9.60 -28.09
N GLY A 477 -17.79 9.46 -27.53
CA GLY A 477 -16.96 8.28 -27.72
C GLY A 477 -17.58 7.01 -27.14
N THR A 478 -18.22 7.11 -25.97
CA THR A 478 -18.92 5.98 -25.34
C THR A 478 -20.16 5.62 -26.16
N LEU A 479 -20.99 6.61 -26.53
CA LEU A 479 -22.20 6.40 -27.32
C LEU A 479 -21.90 5.80 -28.70
N GLN A 480 -20.74 6.11 -29.29
CA GLN A 480 -20.29 5.50 -30.55
C GLN A 480 -20.08 3.98 -30.42
N ARG A 481 -19.61 3.51 -29.26
CA ARG A 481 -19.36 2.08 -29.00
C ARG A 481 -20.60 1.30 -28.61
N MET A 482 -21.69 1.99 -28.27
CA MET A 482 -22.93 1.35 -27.84
C MET A 482 -23.75 0.85 -29.02
N ASN A 483 -24.05 -0.44 -28.98
CA ASN A 483 -24.85 -1.19 -29.95
C ASN A 483 -26.16 -1.72 -29.34
N VAL A 484 -26.31 -1.69 -28.01
CA VAL A 484 -27.50 -2.20 -27.30
C VAL A 484 -28.77 -1.36 -27.50
N PHE A 485 -28.64 -0.10 -27.90
CA PHE A 485 -29.78 0.80 -28.01
C PHE A 485 -30.61 0.58 -29.28
N GLY A 486 -31.92 0.46 -29.10
CA GLY A 486 -32.88 0.55 -30.19
C GLY A 486 -32.86 1.93 -30.87
N VAL A 487 -33.45 2.00 -32.06
CA VAL A 487 -33.40 3.18 -32.94
C VAL A 487 -33.89 4.46 -32.23
N GLU A 488 -35.00 4.38 -31.48
CA GLU A 488 -35.60 5.55 -30.80
C GLU A 488 -34.73 6.09 -29.66
N ASN A 489 -34.21 5.20 -28.81
CA ASN A 489 -33.33 5.55 -27.69
C ASN A 489 -32.01 6.12 -28.22
N ARG A 490 -31.42 5.47 -29.23
CA ARG A 490 -30.20 5.93 -29.90
C ARG A 490 -30.39 7.31 -30.54
N ASP A 491 -31.51 7.54 -31.23
CA ASP A 491 -31.83 8.83 -31.86
C ASP A 491 -31.96 9.94 -30.81
N THR A 492 -32.65 9.66 -29.70
CA THR A 492 -32.82 10.60 -28.59
C THR A 492 -31.47 11.00 -27.98
N LEU A 493 -30.60 10.02 -27.67
CA LEU A 493 -29.28 10.27 -27.06
C LEU A 493 -28.34 11.01 -28.03
N THR A 494 -28.33 10.65 -29.32
CA THR A 494 -27.51 11.33 -30.33
C THR A 494 -27.98 12.76 -30.58
N HIS A 495 -29.29 13.00 -30.59
CA HIS A 495 -29.83 14.35 -30.70
C HIS A 495 -29.42 15.21 -29.50
N LYS A 496 -29.52 14.68 -28.27
CA LYS A 496 -29.04 15.36 -27.06
C LYS A 496 -27.55 15.68 -27.12
N ALA A 497 -26.69 14.69 -27.43
CA ALA A 497 -25.23 14.88 -27.56
C ALA A 497 -24.88 15.94 -28.62
N THR A 498 -25.56 15.90 -29.78
CA THR A 498 -25.39 16.89 -30.85
C THR A 498 -25.87 18.27 -30.41
N GLY A 499 -26.95 18.35 -29.64
CA GLY A 499 -27.44 19.58 -29.02
C GLY A 499 -26.41 20.20 -28.07
N TYR A 500 -25.85 19.42 -27.15
CA TYR A 500 -24.85 19.89 -26.18
C TYR A 500 -23.52 20.27 -26.84
N SER A 501 -23.03 19.49 -27.80
CA SER A 501 -21.81 19.83 -28.56
C SER A 501 -21.91 21.19 -29.23
N ALA A 502 -23.12 21.57 -29.67
CA ALA A 502 -23.38 22.86 -30.28
C ALA A 502 -23.71 23.98 -29.28
N LYS A 503 -23.74 23.73 -27.98
CA LYS A 503 -23.92 24.74 -26.92
C LYS A 503 -22.61 25.13 -26.22
N LEU A 504 -21.48 24.48 -26.57
CA LEU A 504 -20.16 24.83 -26.03
C LEU A 504 -19.81 26.30 -26.27
N LEU A 505 -19.19 26.93 -25.27
CA LEU A 505 -18.89 28.37 -25.25
C LEU A 505 -17.86 28.77 -26.32
N LYS A 506 -16.76 28.02 -26.43
CA LYS A 506 -15.66 28.33 -27.34
C LYS A 506 -15.91 27.74 -28.73
N LYS A 507 -15.83 28.58 -29.77
CA LYS A 507 -16.06 28.17 -31.17
C LYS A 507 -15.16 27.03 -31.66
N PRO A 508 -13.85 27.01 -31.36
CA PRO A 508 -13.01 25.87 -31.75
C PRO A 508 -13.46 24.56 -31.12
N ASP A 509 -13.78 24.57 -29.83
CA ASP A 509 -14.21 23.36 -29.12
C ASP A 509 -15.61 22.90 -29.57
N GLN A 510 -16.51 23.85 -29.80
CA GLN A 510 -17.82 23.62 -30.42
C GLN A 510 -17.68 22.96 -31.79
N CYS A 511 -16.76 23.45 -32.63
CA CYS A 511 -16.50 22.89 -33.95
C CYS A 511 -16.03 21.44 -33.86
N ARG A 512 -15.08 21.16 -32.95
CA ARG A 512 -14.52 19.82 -32.74
C ARG A 512 -15.55 18.82 -32.24
N ALA A 513 -16.34 19.21 -31.25
CA ALA A 513 -17.40 18.36 -30.73
C ALA A 513 -18.50 18.09 -31.79
N VAL A 514 -18.88 19.10 -32.59
CA VAL A 514 -19.93 18.95 -33.61
C VAL A 514 -19.49 18.04 -34.77
N TYR A 515 -18.25 18.16 -35.27
CA TYR A 515 -17.79 17.18 -36.26
C TYR A 515 -17.58 15.81 -35.63
N ALA A 516 -17.23 15.70 -34.35
CA ALA A 516 -17.12 14.40 -33.67
C ALA A 516 -18.47 13.66 -33.65
N CYS A 517 -19.57 14.39 -33.43
CA CYS A 517 -20.93 13.85 -33.51
C CYS A 517 -21.27 13.23 -34.89
N SER A 518 -20.57 13.60 -35.98
CA SER A 518 -20.80 12.96 -37.28
C SER A 518 -20.51 11.45 -37.26
N HIS A 519 -19.57 11.01 -36.42
CA HIS A 519 -19.25 9.58 -36.25
C HIS A 519 -20.36 8.80 -35.52
N LEU A 520 -21.31 9.47 -34.87
CA LEU A 520 -22.47 8.81 -34.25
C LEU A 520 -23.50 8.34 -35.29
N PHE A 521 -23.49 8.93 -36.48
CA PHE A 521 -24.42 8.63 -37.58
C PHE A 521 -23.81 7.70 -38.64
N TRP A 522 -22.59 7.22 -38.40
CA TRP A 522 -21.86 6.38 -39.35
C TRP A 522 -20.98 5.36 -38.61
N VAL A 523 -21.54 4.19 -38.37
CA VAL A 523 -20.89 3.06 -37.70
C VAL A 523 -20.62 1.96 -38.71
N ASP A 524 -19.37 1.47 -38.77
CA ASP A 524 -18.91 0.53 -39.81
C ASP A 524 -19.32 -0.94 -39.56
N ASP A 525 -20.27 -1.19 -38.67
CA ASP A 525 -20.75 -2.54 -38.33
C ASP A 525 -21.85 -3.04 -39.28
N GLN A 526 -22.12 -4.36 -39.29
CA GLN A 526 -23.08 -4.98 -40.23
C GLN A 526 -24.51 -4.44 -40.04
N ASP A 527 -24.90 -4.15 -38.80
CA ASP A 527 -26.17 -3.51 -38.42
C ASP A 527 -25.99 -2.03 -38.00
N GLY A 528 -24.84 -1.43 -38.35
CA GLY A 528 -24.50 -0.06 -37.98
C GLY A 528 -25.32 0.99 -38.74
N ILE A 529 -25.65 2.09 -38.05
CA ILE A 529 -26.34 3.24 -38.66
C ILE A 529 -25.42 3.89 -39.70
N LYS A 530 -25.92 4.04 -40.93
CA LYS A 530 -25.23 4.74 -42.04
C LYS A 530 -26.12 5.84 -42.62
N ASP A 531 -26.28 6.92 -41.86
CA ASP A 531 -27.04 8.09 -42.28
C ASP A 531 -26.10 9.17 -42.83
N GLY A 532 -25.85 9.10 -44.14
CA GLY A 532 -24.96 10.03 -44.83
C GLY A 532 -25.45 11.49 -44.83
N GLU A 533 -26.76 11.72 -44.73
CA GLU A 533 -27.34 13.07 -44.73
C GLU A 533 -27.08 13.76 -43.40
N ARG A 534 -27.25 13.05 -42.27
CA ARG A 534 -26.96 13.58 -40.94
C ARG A 534 -25.45 13.78 -40.72
N VAL A 535 -24.61 12.90 -41.24
CA VAL A 535 -23.15 13.11 -41.29
C VAL A 535 -22.83 14.43 -41.97
N LEU A 536 -23.38 14.66 -43.17
CA LEU A 536 -23.16 15.89 -43.92
C LEU A 536 -23.72 17.11 -43.19
N LEU A 537 -24.85 16.99 -42.50
CA LEU A 537 -25.42 18.06 -41.69
C LEU A 537 -24.48 18.48 -40.55
N CYS A 538 -23.91 17.52 -39.81
CA CYS A 538 -22.91 17.79 -38.77
C CYS A 538 -21.67 18.47 -39.33
N LEU A 539 -21.13 17.96 -40.44
CA LEU A 539 -19.94 18.54 -41.06
C LEU A 539 -20.19 19.95 -41.64
N LYS A 540 -21.34 20.19 -42.25
CA LYS A 540 -21.75 21.54 -42.69
C LYS A 540 -21.92 22.49 -41.51
N ARG A 541 -22.47 22.01 -40.39
CA ARG A 541 -22.60 22.80 -39.16
C ARG A 541 -21.23 23.14 -38.57
N ALA A 542 -20.31 22.17 -38.50
CA ALA A 542 -18.93 22.40 -38.07
C ALA A 542 -18.23 23.43 -38.96
N LEU A 543 -18.38 23.33 -40.29
CA LEU A 543 -17.83 24.31 -41.24
C LEU A 543 -18.37 25.73 -41.01
N ARG A 544 -19.67 25.88 -40.75
CA ARG A 544 -20.27 27.19 -40.39
C ARG A 544 -19.67 27.75 -39.09
N ILE A 545 -19.43 26.90 -38.09
CA ILE A 545 -18.82 27.31 -36.82
C ILE A 545 -17.36 27.72 -37.03
N ALA A 546 -16.59 26.96 -37.83
CA ALA A 546 -15.22 27.30 -38.19
C ALA A 546 -15.13 28.65 -38.92
N ASN A 547 -16.02 28.89 -39.89
CA ASN A 547 -16.14 30.19 -40.57
C ASN A 547 -16.43 31.34 -39.60
N ALA A 548 -17.36 31.14 -38.65
CA ALA A 548 -17.65 32.16 -37.64
C ALA A 548 -16.44 32.41 -36.72
N ALA A 549 -15.68 31.38 -36.37
CA ALA A 549 -14.44 31.51 -35.60
C ALA A 549 -13.36 32.28 -36.36
N GLN A 550 -13.18 31.99 -37.64
CA GLN A 550 -12.26 32.68 -38.55
C GLN A 550 -12.61 34.17 -38.67
N GLN A 551 -13.90 34.50 -38.87
CA GLN A 551 -14.36 35.89 -38.95
C GLN A 551 -14.10 36.67 -37.65
N MET A 552 -14.32 36.05 -36.48
CA MET A 552 -14.02 36.68 -35.19
C MET A 552 -12.51 36.92 -34.99
N ALA A 553 -11.67 35.98 -35.42
CA ALA A 553 -10.22 36.12 -35.34
C ALA A 553 -9.69 37.22 -36.26
N ASN A 554 -10.23 37.36 -37.48
CA ASN A 554 -9.84 38.40 -38.42
C ASN A 554 -10.19 39.82 -37.92
N VAL A 555 -11.22 39.96 -37.09
CA VAL A 555 -11.60 41.23 -36.45
C VAL A 555 -10.71 41.56 -35.25
N SER A 556 -10.28 40.54 -34.51
CA SER A 556 -9.40 40.69 -33.34
C SER A 556 -7.93 40.69 -33.77
N ARG A 557 -7.43 41.85 -34.22
CA ARG A 557 -6.05 42.05 -34.71
C ARG A 557 -5.01 41.38 -33.79
N GLY A 558 -4.38 40.30 -34.24
CA GLY A 558 -3.24 39.68 -33.55
C GLY A 558 -3.25 38.15 -33.39
N SER A 559 -4.33 37.44 -33.73
CA SER A 559 -4.31 35.98 -33.83
C SER A 559 -4.72 35.55 -35.24
N GLY A 560 -3.84 34.86 -35.97
CA GLY A 560 -4.25 34.12 -37.16
C GLY A 560 -5.44 33.22 -36.78
N GLY A 561 -6.51 33.29 -37.57
CA GLY A 561 -7.71 32.50 -37.28
C GLY A 561 -7.44 30.99 -37.33
N PRO A 562 -8.35 30.15 -36.83
CA PRO A 562 -8.09 28.73 -36.66
C PRO A 562 -8.19 27.95 -37.98
N VAL A 563 -7.29 28.22 -38.93
CA VAL A 563 -7.20 27.50 -40.22
C VAL A 563 -7.04 25.99 -40.01
N VAL A 564 -6.38 25.62 -38.92
CA VAL A 564 -6.27 24.22 -38.44
C VAL A 564 -7.64 23.52 -38.37
N LEU A 565 -8.72 24.21 -37.96
CA LEU A 565 -10.06 23.62 -37.91
C LEU A 565 -10.59 23.25 -39.30
N PHE A 566 -10.31 24.04 -40.34
CA PHE A 566 -10.72 23.68 -41.70
C PHE A 566 -9.96 22.46 -42.20
N ILE A 567 -8.67 22.35 -41.87
CA ILE A 567 -7.86 21.17 -42.21
C ILE A 567 -8.36 19.93 -41.44
N GLU A 568 -8.70 20.06 -40.16
CA GLU A 568 -9.33 18.98 -39.36
C GLU A 568 -10.66 18.53 -39.99
N ILE A 569 -11.53 19.49 -40.36
CA ILE A 569 -12.81 19.20 -41.03
C ILE A 569 -12.56 18.50 -42.36
N LEU A 570 -11.61 18.96 -43.18
CA LEU A 570 -11.26 18.31 -44.45
C LEU A 570 -10.87 16.85 -44.24
N ASN A 571 -10.05 16.57 -43.24
CA ASN A 571 -9.68 15.20 -42.88
C ASN A 571 -10.90 14.35 -42.45
N LYS A 572 -11.90 14.95 -41.79
CA LYS A 572 -13.18 14.26 -41.51
C LYS A 572 -14.01 14.00 -42.76
N TYR A 573 -14.09 14.95 -43.70
CA TYR A 573 -14.74 14.70 -44.99
C TYR A 573 -14.02 13.59 -45.78
N LEU A 574 -12.69 13.60 -45.80
CA LEU A 574 -11.88 12.54 -46.44
C LEU A 574 -12.16 11.17 -45.81
N TYR A 575 -12.23 11.08 -44.48
CA TYR A 575 -12.58 9.84 -43.79
C TYR A 575 -13.91 9.25 -44.29
N PHE A 576 -14.99 10.05 -44.30
CA PHE A 576 -16.30 9.55 -44.74
C PHE A 576 -16.39 9.33 -46.26
N PHE A 577 -15.59 10.06 -47.04
CA PHE A 577 -15.44 9.82 -48.48
C PHE A 577 -14.85 8.43 -48.74
N GLU A 578 -13.81 8.04 -48.00
CA GLU A 578 -13.20 6.71 -48.09
C GLU A 578 -14.15 5.60 -47.65
N LYS A 579 -14.94 5.86 -46.60
CA LYS A 579 -15.99 4.95 -46.12
C LYS A 579 -17.18 4.83 -47.07
N GLY A 580 -17.18 5.57 -48.18
CA GLY A 580 -18.16 5.44 -49.24
C GLY A 580 -19.47 6.18 -48.99
N ASN A 581 -19.47 7.24 -48.18
CA ASN A 581 -20.66 8.07 -47.99
C ASN A 581 -21.02 8.79 -49.30
N PRO A 582 -22.18 8.50 -49.93
CA PRO A 582 -22.54 9.05 -51.24
C PRO A 582 -22.81 10.57 -51.21
N GLN A 583 -23.11 11.12 -50.04
CA GLN A 583 -23.40 12.55 -49.87
C GLN A 583 -22.14 13.42 -49.89
N ILE A 584 -20.95 12.81 -49.74
CA ILE A 584 -19.67 13.51 -49.80
C ILE A 584 -19.08 13.27 -51.19
N THR A 585 -19.04 14.33 -51.99
CA THR A 585 -18.53 14.29 -53.36
C THR A 585 -17.13 14.88 -53.44
N SER A 586 -16.39 14.49 -54.48
CA SER A 586 -15.08 15.07 -54.81
C SER A 586 -15.14 16.59 -55.02
N SER A 587 -16.27 17.11 -55.49
CA SER A 587 -16.51 18.56 -55.63
C SER A 587 -16.55 19.30 -54.28
N ILE A 588 -17.12 18.69 -53.23
CA ILE A 588 -17.14 19.28 -51.89
C ILE A 588 -15.72 19.31 -51.31
N LEU A 589 -14.96 18.23 -51.49
CA LEU A 589 -13.56 18.16 -51.08
C LEU A 589 -12.71 19.20 -51.80
N GLN A 590 -12.89 19.36 -53.12
CA GLN A 590 -12.21 20.38 -53.91
C GLN A 590 -12.51 21.79 -53.40
N GLY A 591 -13.77 22.12 -53.18
CA GLY A 591 -14.17 23.43 -52.68
C GLY A 591 -13.60 23.73 -51.29
N LEU A 592 -13.44 22.72 -50.43
CA LEU A 592 -12.85 22.87 -49.11
C LEU A 592 -11.32 23.06 -49.17
N ILE A 593 -10.63 22.36 -50.08
CA ILE A 593 -9.19 22.55 -50.33
C ILE A 593 -8.92 23.97 -50.84
N GLU A 594 -9.73 24.45 -51.79
CA GLU A 594 -9.64 25.81 -52.32
C GLU A 594 -9.89 26.85 -51.23
N LEU A 595 -10.91 26.65 -50.38
CA LEU A 595 -11.18 27.52 -49.24
C LEU A 595 -9.98 27.60 -48.29
N ILE A 596 -9.37 26.46 -47.93
CA ILE A 596 -8.19 26.44 -47.05
C ILE A 596 -7.02 27.20 -47.68
N LYS A 597 -6.74 26.99 -48.98
CA LYS A 597 -5.68 27.73 -49.69
C LYS A 597 -5.91 29.24 -49.67
N THR A 598 -7.15 29.68 -49.89
CA THR A 598 -7.49 31.11 -49.87
C THR A 598 -7.28 31.72 -48.49
N GLU A 599 -7.70 31.02 -47.42
CA GLU A 599 -7.52 31.51 -46.05
C GLU A 599 -6.04 31.53 -45.63
N MET A 600 -5.24 30.54 -46.02
CA MET A 600 -3.79 30.50 -45.76
C MET A 600 -3.01 31.59 -46.50
N GLN A 601 -3.48 32.00 -47.68
CA GLN A 601 -2.87 33.07 -48.49
C GLN A 601 -3.34 34.48 -48.10
N SER A 602 -4.27 34.61 -47.15
CA SER A 602 -4.78 35.91 -46.75
C SER A 602 -3.74 36.69 -45.93
N ASP A 603 -3.51 37.96 -46.28
CA ASP A 603 -2.52 38.86 -45.65
C ASP A 603 -2.75 39.12 -44.14
N THR A 604 -3.82 38.57 -43.57
CA THR A 604 -4.19 38.68 -42.15
C THR A 604 -3.60 37.55 -41.30
N PHE A 605 -2.95 36.57 -41.93
CA PHE A 605 -2.38 35.40 -41.27
C PHE A 605 -0.90 35.63 -40.92
N ALA A 606 -0.56 35.57 -39.62
CA ALA A 606 0.81 35.26 -39.24
C ALA A 606 1.05 33.78 -39.56
N SER A 607 1.99 33.46 -40.46
CA SER A 607 2.25 32.08 -40.88
C SER A 607 2.47 31.18 -39.66
N ASP A 608 1.61 30.20 -39.46
CA ASP A 608 1.81 29.14 -38.47
C ASP A 608 2.45 27.94 -39.17
N PRO A 609 3.76 27.69 -38.98
CA PRO A 609 4.46 26.60 -39.65
C PRO A 609 3.84 25.22 -39.37
N SER A 610 3.14 25.07 -38.24
CA SER A 610 2.47 23.83 -37.89
C SER A 610 1.25 23.57 -38.78
N ALA A 611 0.41 24.58 -39.03
CA ALA A 611 -0.75 24.48 -39.91
C ALA A 611 -0.34 24.20 -41.37
N ASP A 612 0.72 24.85 -41.85
CA ASP A 612 1.28 24.63 -43.19
C ASP A 612 1.74 23.18 -43.37
N SER A 613 2.48 22.66 -42.38
CA SER A 613 2.95 21.27 -42.39
C SER A 613 1.80 20.25 -42.35
N PHE A 614 0.74 20.55 -41.60
CA PHE A 614 -0.43 19.68 -41.47
C PHE A 614 -1.25 19.64 -42.76
N PHE A 615 -1.45 20.79 -43.40
CA PHE A 615 -2.11 20.87 -44.70
C PHE A 615 -1.30 20.17 -45.78
N ALA A 616 0.01 20.42 -45.86
CA ALA A 616 0.89 19.76 -46.82
C ALA A 616 0.88 18.23 -46.67
N SER A 617 0.85 17.73 -45.42
CA SER A 617 0.74 16.30 -45.14
C SER A 617 -0.62 15.73 -45.57
N THR A 618 -1.70 16.48 -45.35
CA THR A 618 -3.05 16.12 -45.83
C THR A 618 -3.09 16.05 -47.36
N LEU A 619 -2.51 17.02 -48.07
CA LEU A 619 -2.44 17.00 -49.54
C LEU A 619 -1.61 15.83 -50.07
N ARG A 620 -0.45 15.54 -49.46
CA ARG A 620 0.35 14.35 -49.79
C ARG A 620 -0.44 13.05 -49.62
N TYR A 621 -1.28 12.96 -48.59
CA TYR A 621 -2.16 11.81 -48.40
C TYR A 621 -3.18 11.68 -49.55
N VAL A 622 -3.79 12.78 -49.98
CA VAL A 622 -4.70 12.79 -51.15
C VAL A 622 -3.95 12.40 -52.43
N GLU A 623 -2.71 12.87 -52.64
CA GLU A 623 -1.87 12.44 -53.77
C GLU A 623 -1.55 10.95 -53.72
N PHE A 624 -1.19 10.44 -52.54
CA PHE A 624 -0.90 9.02 -52.34
C PHE A 624 -2.13 8.15 -52.67
N GLN A 625 -3.33 8.54 -52.24
CA GLN A 625 -4.55 7.80 -52.56
C GLN A 625 -4.87 7.79 -54.06
N LYS A 626 -4.54 8.86 -54.80
CA LYS A 626 -4.63 8.87 -56.28
C LYS A 626 -3.66 7.87 -56.91
N GLN A 627 -2.40 7.88 -56.47
CA GLN A 627 -1.34 7.04 -57.04
C GLN A 627 -1.53 5.55 -56.75
N LYS A 628 -2.28 5.20 -55.69
CA LYS A 628 -2.55 3.82 -55.27
C LYS A 628 -3.34 3.01 -56.32
N GLY A 629 -4.06 3.67 -57.22
CA GLY A 629 -4.86 3.03 -58.27
C GLY A 629 -6.08 2.24 -57.75
N GLY A 630 -6.90 1.73 -58.69
CA GLY A 630 -8.14 1.01 -58.37
C GLY A 630 -9.34 1.92 -58.06
N VAL A 631 -10.45 1.34 -57.57
CA VAL A 631 -11.74 2.03 -57.34
C VAL A 631 -11.62 3.23 -56.39
N ILE A 632 -10.66 3.21 -55.46
CA ILE A 632 -10.39 4.33 -54.56
C ILE A 632 -9.58 5.42 -55.30
N GLY A 633 -8.56 5.06 -56.07
CA GLY A 633 -7.79 6.03 -56.86
C GLY A 633 -8.66 6.81 -57.86
N GLU A 634 -9.58 6.11 -58.55
CA GLU A 634 -10.54 6.72 -59.49
C GLU A 634 -11.46 7.75 -58.81
N LYS A 635 -11.86 7.50 -57.56
CA LYS A 635 -12.68 8.47 -56.78
C LYS A 635 -11.92 9.76 -56.46
N TYR A 636 -10.60 9.69 -56.34
CA TYR A 636 -9.74 10.82 -55.98
C TYR A 636 -9.20 11.60 -57.19
N GLU A 637 -9.19 11.01 -58.40
CA GLU A 637 -8.80 11.68 -59.65
C GLU A 637 -9.40 13.08 -59.87
N PRO A 638 -10.72 13.32 -59.64
CA PRO A 638 -11.32 14.63 -59.88
C PRO A 638 -10.87 15.74 -58.91
N ILE A 639 -10.21 15.41 -57.80
CA ILE A 639 -9.71 16.39 -56.83
C ILE A 639 -8.42 16.99 -57.39
N LYS A 640 -8.28 18.32 -57.49
CA LYS A 640 -7.07 19.02 -57.94
C LYS A 640 -6.31 19.59 -56.74
N ILE A 641 -5.06 19.16 -56.58
CA ILE A 641 -4.18 19.52 -55.46
C ILE A 641 -3.31 20.71 -55.83
#